data_AF-A0A966LNY1-F1
#
_entry.id   AF-A0A966LNY1-F1
#
_cell.length_a   1.000
_cell.length_b   1.000
_cell.length_c   1.000
_cell.angle_alpha   90.00
_cell.angle_beta   90.00
_cell.angle_gamma   90.00
#
_symmetry.space_group_name_H-M   'P 1'
#
loop_
_entity.id
_entity.type
_entity.pdbx_description
1 polymer ?
#
loop_
_entity_poly.entity_id
_entity_poly.type
_entity_poly.pdbx_seq_one_letter_code
_entity_poly.pdbx_strand_id
1 'polypeptide(L)'
;MKQYLTALLLLLCSSTIMSQSLQSPEQFLGYQVGTRYTRHHRIVEYFRSVAQARPDMVKLEKYGETNEGRELLLAFVSTPDNIQRLQSIQQNNQRLAGTARDKAAPVVANAPAIVWLSYNVHGNEPSSSEAALLTLYALTDPANTQTKEWLKNTVVVIDPCINPDGRDRYVNWFNSVVGKDKNANPASREHAEPWPGGRSNHYNFDLNRDWAWQTQVETRQRLKKYNEWLPQVHVDFHEQGYNEPYYFAPAAEPFHEVITPWQRDFQNLIGRNNARYFDQNGWLFFTKERFDLLYPSYGDTYPIYNGAIGMTFEQGGHSRGGLAVVNEDGDTLTLVDRAQHHYTTSLSTVETASKNQQKLISEFKQYFDDSRSGKIGEYKTYVLTAADENKLRAVTQLLDRNGVEWGVVNNKNFRGFNYISGKEEAFADEGFHIAVSAYQPKAVMAKVLLEPRTVVTDSNTYDITAWSVPYAYGVKAYAVKEKLDVGNGWRTATEITPVNATYGMLIPYQSFNSAKLLADMLKQGVKVRFAEKPFTYQGKNYDRGTLIVLKTSNAPGWNDIANKACIKHHVQPVLLETGFMDKGADMGSPDVKIINGAPKVALLTGEQASSLGAGEVWHYFDQQLEYPINLINVSDLGRVNLRDYQVLIVPDGYYRSLGDKPTTDKLKDFVRGGGKLIAMENAVSLMAGGEWGIKNKDDKSGEDKGEYANLRKYGDRDKGYLSASIPGAIFKLDLDNTHPLGFGYPDYYYTLKQDAALYDFMKDGWNVGVLKKDAHVSGYVGYKLKSKLKDATLLGVQDMGGGSVVYFSDNPLFRNFWENGKLLFANAVFLVGQ
;
A
#
# COMPACT_ATOMS: atom_id res chain seq x y z
N MET A 1 -44.46 36.99 -46.31
CA MET A 1 -43.09 37.10 -45.73
C MET A 1 -42.93 36.39 -44.40
N LYS A 2 -43.88 36.46 -43.45
CA LYS A 2 -43.77 35.76 -42.14
C LYS A 2 -43.75 34.22 -42.22
N GLN A 3 -44.49 33.59 -43.13
CA GLN A 3 -44.53 32.12 -43.24
C GLN A 3 -43.24 31.50 -43.84
N TYR A 4 -42.52 32.25 -44.68
CA TYR A 4 -41.24 31.79 -45.24
C TYR A 4 -40.08 31.91 -44.24
N LEU A 5 -40.13 32.87 -43.31
CA LEU A 5 -39.13 32.98 -42.23
C LEU A 5 -39.28 31.86 -41.20
N THR A 6 -40.50 31.40 -40.87
CA THR A 6 -40.69 30.30 -39.91
C THR A 6 -40.25 28.96 -40.49
N ALA A 7 -40.44 28.73 -41.80
CA ALA A 7 -39.92 27.55 -42.49
C ALA A 7 -38.39 27.57 -42.59
N LEU A 8 -37.78 28.74 -42.84
CA LEU A 8 -36.32 28.89 -42.85
C LEU A 8 -35.72 28.72 -41.44
N LEU A 9 -36.41 29.17 -40.38
CA LEU A 9 -35.98 28.92 -38.98
C LEU A 9 -36.13 27.45 -38.58
N LEU A 10 -37.13 26.72 -39.06
CA LEU A 10 -37.28 25.27 -38.82
C LEU A 10 -36.26 24.45 -39.63
N LEU A 11 -35.86 24.91 -40.81
CA LEU A 11 -34.75 24.35 -41.61
C LEU A 11 -33.37 24.69 -41.05
N LEU A 12 -33.21 25.83 -40.37
CA LEU A 12 -31.98 26.20 -39.65
C LEU A 12 -31.90 25.56 -38.26
N CYS A 13 -33.04 25.17 -37.65
CA CYS A 13 -33.09 24.33 -36.44
C CYS A 13 -33.00 22.82 -36.73
N SER A 14 -33.00 22.41 -38.01
CA SER A 14 -32.55 21.07 -38.44
C SER A 14 -31.05 21.07 -38.77
N SER A 15 -30.29 21.88 -38.02
CA SER A 15 -28.86 21.71 -37.84
C SER A 15 -28.61 20.32 -37.25
N THR A 16 -28.45 19.35 -38.15
CA THR A 16 -27.63 18.16 -38.01
C THR A 16 -27.54 17.64 -36.58
N ILE A 17 -28.47 16.76 -36.20
CA ILE A 17 -28.10 15.67 -35.29
C ILE A 17 -27.16 14.78 -36.13
N MET A 18 -25.93 15.24 -36.37
CA MET A 18 -24.86 14.36 -36.78
C MET A 18 -24.64 13.48 -35.56
N SER A 19 -25.04 12.20 -35.66
CA SER A 19 -24.45 11.18 -34.81
C SER A 19 -22.95 11.39 -34.90
N GLN A 20 -22.31 11.70 -33.77
CA GLN A 20 -20.88 11.97 -33.75
C GLN A 20 -20.19 10.70 -34.23
N SER A 21 -19.63 10.77 -35.44
CA SER A 21 -18.98 9.61 -36.07
C SER A 21 -17.82 9.15 -35.20
N LEU A 22 -17.70 7.83 -34.97
CA LEU A 22 -16.57 7.26 -34.27
C LEU A 22 -15.26 7.71 -34.94
N GLN A 23 -14.42 8.43 -34.19
CA GLN A 23 -13.11 8.87 -34.66
C GLN A 23 -12.04 7.90 -34.19
N SER A 24 -11.01 7.67 -35.02
CA SER A 24 -9.79 7.01 -34.56
C SER A 24 -9.06 7.90 -33.53
N PRO A 25 -8.18 7.32 -32.68
CA PRO A 25 -7.39 8.12 -31.75
C PRO A 25 -6.59 9.23 -32.46
N GLU A 26 -6.01 8.94 -33.63
CA GLU A 26 -5.27 9.92 -34.42
C GLU A 26 -6.14 11.07 -34.94
N GLN A 27 -7.34 10.75 -35.44
CA GLN A 27 -8.29 11.78 -35.90
C GLN A 27 -8.76 12.68 -34.76
N PHE A 28 -8.95 12.12 -33.56
CA PHE A 28 -9.37 12.88 -32.38
C PHE A 28 -8.25 13.74 -31.78
N LEU A 29 -7.04 13.16 -31.67
CA LEU A 29 -5.89 13.82 -31.06
C LEU A 29 -5.22 14.83 -32.00
N GLY A 30 -5.30 14.62 -33.31
CA GLY A 30 -4.59 15.40 -34.32
C GLY A 30 -3.11 14.99 -34.50
N TYR A 31 -2.73 13.84 -33.95
CA TYR A 31 -1.41 13.23 -34.10
C TYR A 31 -1.48 11.72 -33.88
N GLN A 32 -0.57 10.97 -34.48
CA GLN A 32 -0.47 9.53 -34.30
C GLN A 32 -0.14 9.20 -32.83
N VAL A 33 -0.87 8.24 -32.25
CA VAL A 33 -0.61 7.76 -30.88
C VAL A 33 0.85 7.34 -30.73
N GLY A 34 1.48 7.79 -29.65
CA GLY A 34 2.89 7.54 -29.35
C GLY A 34 3.88 8.49 -30.00
N THR A 35 3.45 9.41 -30.87
CA THR A 35 4.34 10.50 -31.36
C THR A 35 4.40 11.70 -30.41
N ARG A 36 3.48 11.75 -29.44
CA ARG A 36 3.43 12.69 -28.31
C ARG A 36 2.82 11.98 -27.11
N TYR A 37 3.19 12.38 -25.90
CA TYR A 37 2.49 11.91 -24.70
C TYR A 37 1.16 12.63 -24.53
N THR A 38 0.11 11.83 -24.40
CA THR A 38 -1.26 12.33 -24.23
C THR A 38 -1.52 12.63 -22.76
N ARG A 39 -1.83 13.90 -22.44
CA ARG A 39 -2.24 14.34 -21.10
C ARG A 39 -3.52 13.62 -20.67
N HIS A 40 -3.68 13.36 -19.38
CA HIS A 40 -4.80 12.59 -18.84
C HIS A 40 -6.17 13.09 -19.31
N HIS A 41 -6.42 14.41 -19.28
CA HIS A 41 -7.71 14.95 -19.70
C HIS A 41 -8.08 14.61 -21.16
N ARG A 42 -7.10 14.54 -22.07
CA ARG A 42 -7.34 14.16 -23.48
C ARG A 42 -7.70 12.68 -23.62
N ILE A 43 -7.13 11.81 -22.77
CA ILE A 43 -7.52 10.39 -22.69
C ILE A 43 -8.98 10.28 -22.24
N VAL A 44 -9.35 10.99 -21.17
CA VAL A 44 -10.73 11.05 -20.67
C VAL A 44 -11.70 11.55 -21.74
N GLU A 45 -11.36 12.65 -22.42
CA GLU A 45 -12.19 13.21 -23.49
C GLU A 45 -12.38 12.23 -24.65
N TYR A 46 -11.33 11.48 -25.03
CA TYR A 46 -11.43 10.46 -26.06
C TYR A 46 -12.34 9.28 -25.65
N PHE A 47 -12.20 8.79 -24.42
CA PHE A 47 -13.08 7.74 -23.89
C PHE A 47 -14.55 8.18 -23.89
N ARG A 48 -14.82 9.44 -23.55
CA ARG A 48 -16.15 10.03 -23.63
C ARG A 48 -16.63 10.15 -25.08
N SER A 49 -15.79 10.58 -26.01
CA SER A 49 -16.20 10.69 -27.43
C SER A 49 -16.54 9.33 -28.04
N VAL A 50 -15.78 8.28 -27.71
CA VAL A 50 -16.10 6.92 -28.17
C VAL A 50 -17.42 6.43 -27.55
N ALA A 51 -17.64 6.66 -26.25
CA ALA A 51 -18.88 6.29 -25.58
C ALA A 51 -20.11 7.04 -26.15
N GLN A 52 -19.93 8.29 -26.58
CA GLN A 52 -20.97 9.08 -27.24
C GLN A 52 -21.24 8.60 -28.68
N ALA A 53 -20.21 8.19 -29.41
CA ALA A 53 -20.33 7.65 -30.77
C ALA A 53 -20.92 6.24 -30.80
N ARG A 54 -20.61 5.41 -29.79
CA ARG A 54 -21.02 4.00 -29.68
C ARG A 54 -21.70 3.68 -28.34
N PRO A 55 -22.80 4.37 -27.98
CA PRO A 55 -23.48 4.16 -26.70
C PRO A 55 -24.15 2.78 -26.60
N ASP A 56 -24.34 2.10 -27.73
CA ASP A 56 -24.80 0.72 -27.83
C ASP A 56 -23.73 -0.30 -27.39
N MET A 57 -22.44 0.01 -27.57
CA MET A 57 -21.33 -0.90 -27.26
C MET A 57 -20.49 -0.48 -26.06
N VAL A 58 -20.55 0.79 -25.65
CA VAL A 58 -19.70 1.34 -24.58
C VAL A 58 -20.53 2.01 -23.50
N LYS A 59 -20.34 1.55 -22.25
CA LYS A 59 -20.82 2.23 -21.06
C LYS A 59 -19.61 2.80 -20.31
N LEU A 60 -19.55 4.13 -20.17
CA LEU A 60 -18.53 4.80 -19.38
C LEU A 60 -19.07 5.08 -17.96
N GLU A 61 -18.24 4.85 -16.95
CA GLU A 61 -18.56 5.08 -15.54
C GLU A 61 -17.40 5.79 -14.84
N LYS A 62 -17.69 6.90 -14.17
CA LYS A 62 -16.76 7.52 -13.22
C LYS A 62 -16.87 6.82 -11.88
N TYR A 63 -15.76 6.30 -11.37
CA TYR A 63 -15.74 5.58 -10.09
C TYR A 63 -15.12 6.38 -8.95
N GLY A 64 -14.41 7.46 -9.25
CA GLY A 64 -13.75 8.25 -8.22
C GLY A 64 -12.97 9.45 -8.75
N GLU A 65 -12.25 10.06 -7.82
CA GLU A 65 -11.28 11.14 -8.07
C GLU A 65 -10.00 10.91 -7.26
N THR A 66 -8.86 11.35 -7.77
CA THR A 66 -7.58 11.34 -7.05
C THR A 66 -7.48 12.49 -6.04
N ASN A 67 -6.39 12.52 -5.27
CA ASN A 67 -6.12 13.62 -4.34
C ASN A 67 -5.98 14.99 -5.04
N GLU A 68 -5.52 15.00 -6.30
CA GLU A 68 -5.43 16.23 -7.11
C GLU A 68 -6.71 16.50 -7.94
N GLY A 69 -7.79 15.76 -7.69
CA GLY A 69 -9.10 15.98 -8.33
C GLY A 69 -9.20 15.45 -9.76
N ARG A 70 -8.31 14.53 -10.19
CA ARG A 70 -8.40 13.90 -11.51
C ARG A 70 -9.40 12.75 -11.50
N GLU A 71 -10.22 12.68 -12.54
CA GLU A 71 -11.24 11.63 -12.64
C GLU A 71 -10.64 10.24 -12.83
N LEU A 72 -11.25 9.24 -12.18
CA LEU A 72 -10.97 7.84 -12.38
C LEU A 72 -12.18 7.17 -13.06
N LEU A 73 -11.95 6.45 -14.16
CA LEU A 73 -13.00 5.98 -15.07
C LEU A 73 -12.87 4.49 -15.39
N LEU A 74 -14.02 3.85 -15.68
CA LEU A 74 -14.09 2.53 -16.32
C LEU A 74 -14.92 2.62 -17.60
N ALA A 75 -14.44 2.01 -18.68
CA ALA A 75 -15.23 1.75 -19.88
C ALA A 75 -15.57 0.26 -19.98
N PHE A 76 -16.86 -0.05 -19.99
CA PHE A 76 -17.38 -1.38 -20.27
C PHE A 76 -17.69 -1.48 -21.76
N VAL A 77 -17.04 -2.43 -22.44
CA VAL A 77 -17.13 -2.62 -23.89
C VAL A 77 -17.61 -4.04 -24.19
N SER A 78 -18.69 -4.15 -24.97
CA SER A 78 -19.27 -5.43 -25.37
C SER A 78 -20.23 -5.27 -26.56
N THR A 79 -20.82 -6.37 -27.05
CA THR A 79 -21.98 -6.32 -27.96
C THR A 79 -23.16 -5.56 -27.35
N PRO A 80 -24.06 -4.99 -28.19
CA PRO A 80 -25.27 -4.31 -27.70
C PRO A 80 -26.14 -5.13 -26.76
N ASP A 81 -26.34 -6.41 -27.07
CA ASP A 81 -27.12 -7.32 -26.22
C ASP A 81 -26.51 -7.48 -24.82
N ASN A 82 -25.18 -7.56 -24.73
CA ASN A 82 -24.47 -7.68 -23.45
C ASN A 82 -24.48 -6.36 -22.68
N ILE A 83 -24.31 -5.21 -23.35
CA ILE A 83 -24.37 -3.89 -22.73
C ILE A 83 -25.78 -3.60 -22.19
N GLN A 84 -26.83 -3.98 -22.91
CA GLN A 84 -28.21 -3.80 -22.45
C GLN A 84 -28.50 -4.58 -21.15
N ARG A 85 -27.83 -5.73 -20.96
CA ARG A 85 -27.98 -6.60 -19.78
C ARG A 85 -26.78 -6.55 -18.82
N LEU A 86 -25.96 -5.49 -18.88
CA LEU A 86 -24.70 -5.37 -18.16
C LEU A 86 -24.86 -5.59 -16.65
N GLN A 87 -25.90 -5.03 -16.04
CA GLN A 87 -26.21 -5.24 -14.62
C GLN A 87 -26.55 -6.69 -14.29
N SER A 88 -27.28 -7.39 -15.16
CA SER A 88 -27.60 -8.81 -14.98
C SER A 88 -26.36 -9.70 -15.08
N ILE A 89 -25.40 -9.35 -15.94
CA ILE A 89 -24.09 -10.04 -16.04
C ILE A 89 -23.31 -9.86 -14.74
N GLN A 90 -23.21 -8.63 -14.24
CA GLN A 90 -22.56 -8.31 -12.97
C GLN A 90 -23.17 -9.12 -11.81
N GLN A 91 -24.50 -9.11 -11.67
CA GLN A 91 -25.21 -9.86 -10.63
C GLN A 91 -24.99 -11.37 -10.75
N ASN A 92 -25.01 -11.92 -11.96
CA ASN A 92 -24.71 -13.33 -12.19
C ASN A 92 -23.30 -13.68 -11.69
N ASN A 93 -22.33 -12.79 -11.91
CA ASN A 93 -20.97 -13.00 -11.46
C ASN A 93 -20.83 -12.97 -9.93
N GLN A 94 -21.55 -12.07 -9.26
CA GLN A 94 -21.66 -12.07 -7.79
C GLN A 94 -22.31 -13.36 -7.26
N ARG A 95 -23.27 -13.95 -7.99
CA ARG A 95 -23.89 -15.23 -7.61
C ARG A 95 -22.91 -16.40 -7.80
N LEU A 96 -22.13 -16.42 -8.88
CA LEU A 96 -21.04 -17.37 -9.09
C LEU A 96 -20.02 -17.32 -7.93
N ALA A 97 -19.66 -16.10 -7.52
CA ALA A 97 -18.77 -15.87 -6.39
C ALA A 97 -19.44 -16.14 -5.02
N GLY A 98 -20.76 -16.30 -4.96
CA GLY A 98 -21.54 -16.47 -3.72
C GLY A 98 -21.54 -15.25 -2.80
N THR A 99 -21.24 -14.07 -3.35
CA THR A 99 -21.24 -12.77 -2.68
C THR A 99 -22.54 -11.99 -2.91
N ALA A 100 -23.41 -12.47 -3.81
CA ALA A 100 -24.71 -11.87 -4.07
C ALA A 100 -25.66 -11.96 -2.86
N ARG A 101 -26.48 -10.93 -2.67
CA ARG A 101 -27.51 -10.89 -1.60
C ARG A 101 -28.69 -11.83 -1.89
N ASP A 102 -28.98 -12.08 -3.16
CA ASP A 102 -30.09 -12.91 -3.64
C ASP A 102 -29.66 -14.37 -3.88
N LYS A 103 -29.18 -15.02 -2.82
CA LYS A 103 -28.53 -16.37 -2.87
C LYS A 103 -29.38 -17.49 -3.51
N ALA A 104 -30.69 -17.29 -3.73
CA ALA A 104 -31.62 -18.29 -4.27
C ALA A 104 -31.82 -18.20 -5.81
N ALA A 105 -31.32 -17.16 -6.48
CA ALA A 105 -31.49 -17.01 -7.93
C ALA A 105 -30.58 -17.96 -8.72
N PRO A 106 -31.05 -18.55 -9.85
CA PRO A 106 -30.24 -19.46 -10.65
C PRO A 106 -29.06 -18.73 -11.30
N VAL A 107 -27.94 -19.46 -11.42
CA VAL A 107 -26.74 -19.00 -12.12
C VAL A 107 -26.85 -19.31 -13.62
N VAL A 108 -26.45 -18.35 -14.46
CA VAL A 108 -26.34 -18.52 -15.91
C VAL A 108 -24.92 -18.96 -16.24
N ALA A 109 -24.76 -20.24 -16.61
CA ALA A 109 -23.45 -20.85 -16.90
C ALA A 109 -22.79 -20.33 -18.19
N ASN A 110 -23.58 -19.85 -19.16
CA ASN A 110 -23.10 -19.30 -20.44
C ASN A 110 -23.04 -17.75 -20.45
N ALA A 111 -22.83 -17.13 -19.29
CA ALA A 111 -22.64 -15.68 -19.21
C ALA A 111 -21.27 -15.26 -19.79
N PRO A 112 -21.14 -14.08 -20.41
CA PRO A 112 -19.84 -13.63 -20.94
C PRO A 112 -18.80 -13.53 -19.82
N ALA A 113 -17.55 -13.87 -20.14
CA ALA A 113 -16.42 -13.70 -19.23
C ALA A 113 -16.07 -12.21 -19.09
N ILE A 114 -15.73 -11.78 -17.88
CA ILE A 114 -15.32 -10.40 -17.61
C ILE A 114 -13.80 -10.34 -17.70
N VAL A 115 -13.28 -9.50 -18.60
CA VAL A 115 -11.85 -9.25 -18.81
C VAL A 115 -11.56 -7.81 -18.41
N TRP A 116 -10.71 -7.60 -17.41
CA TRP A 116 -10.35 -6.28 -16.91
C TRP A 116 -8.92 -5.92 -17.33
N LEU A 117 -8.77 -4.81 -18.04
CA LEU A 117 -7.51 -4.27 -18.54
C LEU A 117 -7.19 -2.97 -17.80
N SER A 118 -6.16 -3.01 -16.96
CA SER A 118 -5.77 -1.96 -16.02
C SER A 118 -4.48 -1.28 -16.48
N TYR A 119 -4.56 -0.02 -16.91
CA TYR A 119 -3.42 0.70 -17.48
C TYR A 119 -2.84 1.75 -16.52
N ASN A 120 -1.51 1.90 -16.55
CA ASN A 120 -0.78 3.04 -15.98
C ASN A 120 -0.96 3.23 -14.46
N VAL A 121 -0.82 2.15 -13.69
CA VAL A 121 -0.78 2.21 -12.21
C VAL A 121 0.48 2.93 -11.69
N HIS A 122 1.58 2.87 -12.44
CA HIS A 122 2.70 3.79 -12.27
C HIS A 122 2.65 4.87 -13.33
N GLY A 123 2.52 6.13 -12.93
CA GLY A 123 2.21 7.22 -13.85
C GLY A 123 3.28 7.49 -14.92
N ASN A 124 4.55 7.26 -14.59
CA ASN A 124 5.68 7.38 -15.50
C ASN A 124 5.96 6.12 -16.35
N GLU A 125 4.98 5.21 -16.45
CA GLU A 125 4.90 4.09 -17.39
C GLU A 125 3.78 4.34 -18.44
N PRO A 126 3.82 5.49 -19.15
CA PRO A 126 2.67 6.07 -19.83
C PRO A 126 2.19 5.35 -21.11
N SER A 127 3.00 4.47 -21.71
CA SER A 127 2.66 3.80 -22.98
C SER A 127 1.42 2.92 -22.87
N SER A 128 1.16 2.39 -21.67
CA SER A 128 -0.03 1.61 -21.34
C SER A 128 -1.33 2.40 -21.59
N SER A 129 -1.42 3.67 -21.16
CA SER A 129 -2.60 4.49 -21.47
C SER A 129 -2.70 4.91 -22.94
N GLU A 130 -1.56 5.05 -23.65
CA GLU A 130 -1.58 5.27 -25.10
C GLU A 130 -2.19 4.04 -25.81
N ALA A 131 -1.82 2.84 -25.37
CA ALA A 131 -2.41 1.59 -25.84
C ALA A 131 -3.90 1.48 -25.51
N ALA A 132 -4.35 1.99 -24.36
CA ALA A 132 -5.77 2.00 -24.00
C ALA A 132 -6.66 2.72 -25.04
N LEU A 133 -6.16 3.79 -25.66
CA LEU A 133 -6.85 4.51 -26.75
C LEU A 133 -7.02 3.62 -27.98
N LEU A 134 -5.94 2.92 -28.37
CA LEU A 134 -5.93 2.00 -29.51
C LEU A 134 -6.85 0.80 -29.25
N THR A 135 -6.79 0.22 -28.05
CA THR A 135 -7.61 -0.92 -27.65
C THR A 135 -9.10 -0.57 -27.66
N LEU A 136 -9.49 0.56 -27.07
CA LEU A 136 -10.89 1.01 -27.07
C LEU A 136 -11.42 1.19 -28.50
N TYR A 137 -10.62 1.80 -29.38
CA TYR A 137 -10.99 1.97 -30.79
C TYR A 137 -11.18 0.62 -31.48
N ALA A 138 -10.22 -0.29 -31.38
CA ALA A 138 -10.28 -1.58 -32.06
C ALA A 138 -11.47 -2.47 -31.63
N LEU A 139 -11.88 -2.38 -30.36
CA LEU A 139 -13.06 -3.09 -29.86
C LEU A 139 -14.38 -2.47 -30.33
N THR A 140 -14.37 -1.20 -30.75
CA THR A 140 -15.57 -0.44 -31.14
C THR A 140 -15.62 -0.10 -32.62
N ASP A 141 -14.56 -0.36 -33.37
CA ASP A 141 -14.46 -0.11 -34.80
C ASP A 141 -15.43 -1.04 -35.58
N PRO A 142 -16.41 -0.50 -36.33
CA PRO A 142 -17.28 -1.30 -37.17
C PRO A 142 -16.54 -2.07 -38.28
N ALA A 143 -15.32 -1.70 -38.66
CA ALA A 143 -14.53 -2.46 -39.63
C ALA A 143 -13.87 -3.71 -39.01
N ASN A 144 -13.66 -3.75 -37.70
CA ASN A 144 -13.01 -4.87 -37.02
C ASN A 144 -14.04 -5.96 -36.70
N THR A 145 -14.25 -6.92 -37.60
CA THR A 145 -15.21 -8.02 -37.41
C THR A 145 -14.74 -9.04 -36.39
N GLN A 146 -13.43 -9.20 -36.20
CA GLN A 146 -12.85 -10.19 -35.30
C GLN A 146 -13.14 -9.86 -33.83
N THR A 147 -12.97 -8.60 -33.42
CA THR A 147 -13.25 -8.16 -32.05
C THR A 147 -14.73 -8.30 -31.71
N LYS A 148 -15.64 -8.06 -32.66
CA LYS A 148 -17.09 -8.26 -32.45
C LYS A 148 -17.45 -9.71 -32.11
N GLU A 149 -16.78 -10.69 -32.73
CA GLU A 149 -16.96 -12.09 -32.37
C GLU A 149 -16.47 -12.38 -30.95
N TRP A 150 -15.38 -11.76 -30.51
CA TRP A 150 -14.88 -11.90 -29.14
C TRP A 150 -15.82 -11.29 -28.10
N LEU A 151 -16.41 -10.13 -28.41
CA LEU A 151 -17.32 -9.41 -27.52
C LEU A 151 -18.69 -10.09 -27.35
N LYS A 152 -19.03 -11.12 -28.15
CA LYS A 152 -20.19 -11.98 -27.87
C LYS A 152 -19.98 -12.76 -26.56
N ASN A 153 -18.75 -13.18 -26.31
CA ASN A 153 -18.37 -14.04 -25.19
C ASN A 153 -17.71 -13.28 -24.03
N THR A 154 -17.45 -11.98 -24.19
CA THR A 154 -16.72 -11.17 -23.20
C THR A 154 -17.38 -9.83 -22.92
N VAL A 155 -17.25 -9.36 -21.68
CA VAL A 155 -17.39 -7.95 -21.33
C VAL A 155 -15.98 -7.47 -20.98
N VAL A 156 -15.46 -6.52 -21.75
CA VAL A 156 -14.13 -5.94 -21.50
C VAL A 156 -14.30 -4.68 -20.66
N VAL A 157 -13.62 -4.62 -19.53
CA VAL A 157 -13.53 -3.45 -18.65
C VAL A 157 -12.16 -2.81 -18.87
N ILE A 158 -12.12 -1.53 -19.24
CA ILE A 158 -10.89 -0.78 -19.43
C ILE A 158 -10.80 0.30 -18.36
N ASP A 159 -9.76 0.25 -17.53
CA ASP A 159 -9.32 1.37 -16.69
C ASP A 159 -8.14 2.06 -17.39
N PRO A 160 -8.35 3.21 -18.05
CA PRO A 160 -7.35 3.80 -18.94
C PRO A 160 -6.14 4.41 -18.22
N CYS A 161 -6.26 4.74 -16.94
CA CYS A 161 -5.20 5.35 -16.16
C CYS A 161 -5.50 5.27 -14.66
N ILE A 162 -4.84 4.34 -13.97
CA ILE A 162 -5.04 4.14 -12.53
C ILE A 162 -4.36 5.24 -11.70
N ASN A 163 -3.24 5.80 -12.17
CA ASN A 163 -2.50 6.85 -11.48
C ASN A 163 -2.38 8.12 -12.33
N PRO A 164 -3.47 8.89 -12.53
CA PRO A 164 -3.43 10.07 -13.37
C PRO A 164 -2.62 11.22 -12.73
N ASP A 165 -2.45 11.25 -11.40
CA ASP A 165 -1.61 12.24 -10.71
C ASP A 165 -0.13 12.05 -11.04
N GLY A 166 0.37 10.82 -10.89
CA GLY A 166 1.72 10.46 -11.30
C GLY A 166 1.93 10.61 -12.81
N ARG A 167 0.91 10.24 -13.61
CA ARG A 167 0.98 10.36 -15.07
C ARG A 167 1.18 11.79 -15.51
N ASP A 168 0.31 12.69 -15.06
CA ASP A 168 0.40 14.09 -15.48
C ASP A 168 1.65 14.76 -14.88
N ARG A 169 2.17 14.32 -13.72
CA ARG A 169 3.48 14.76 -13.23
C ARG A 169 4.58 14.48 -14.25
N TYR A 170 4.70 13.24 -14.70
CA TYR A 170 5.67 12.84 -15.72
C TYR A 170 5.41 13.52 -17.07
N VAL A 171 4.18 13.42 -17.59
CA VAL A 171 3.80 13.91 -18.93
C VAL A 171 3.93 15.43 -19.04
N ASN A 172 3.60 16.18 -17.99
CA ASN A 172 3.79 17.64 -18.01
C ASN A 172 5.27 18.03 -17.99
N TRP A 173 6.09 17.35 -17.18
CA TRP A 173 7.54 17.53 -17.20
C TRP A 173 8.10 17.21 -18.58
N PHE A 174 7.83 16.02 -19.11
CA PHE A 174 8.38 15.56 -20.39
C PHE A 174 8.02 16.53 -21.54
N ASN A 175 6.74 16.90 -21.63
CA ASN A 175 6.27 17.83 -22.66
C ASN A 175 6.88 19.25 -22.54
N SER A 176 7.44 19.61 -21.37
CA SER A 176 8.15 20.88 -21.18
C SER A 176 9.62 20.84 -21.60
N VAL A 177 10.22 19.64 -21.72
CA VAL A 177 11.66 19.46 -22.00
C VAL A 177 11.96 18.88 -23.37
N VAL A 178 10.99 18.20 -24.00
CA VAL A 178 11.13 17.62 -25.34
C VAL A 178 11.28 18.69 -26.41
N GLY A 179 12.14 18.43 -27.40
CA GLY A 179 12.31 19.28 -28.57
C GLY A 179 11.20 19.10 -29.61
N LYS A 180 11.34 19.80 -30.74
CA LYS A 180 10.51 19.53 -31.94
C LYS A 180 10.69 18.09 -32.43
N ASP A 181 11.93 17.61 -32.39
CA ASP A 181 12.32 16.27 -32.79
C ASP A 181 12.64 15.44 -31.53
N LYS A 182 12.26 14.16 -31.55
CA LYS A 182 12.57 13.20 -30.47
C LYS A 182 14.09 12.99 -30.35
N ASN A 183 14.62 12.88 -29.14
CA ASN A 183 16.05 12.66 -28.93
C ASN A 183 16.33 11.30 -28.28
N ALA A 184 16.76 10.34 -29.11
CA ALA A 184 16.96 8.96 -28.67
C ALA A 184 18.21 8.74 -27.80
N ASN A 185 19.07 9.75 -27.59
CA ASN A 185 20.26 9.60 -26.75
C ASN A 185 19.86 9.53 -25.26
N PRO A 186 20.11 8.40 -24.54
CA PRO A 186 19.72 8.21 -23.14
C PRO A 186 20.33 9.20 -22.14
N ALA A 187 21.40 9.91 -22.53
CA ALA A 187 22.04 10.96 -21.71
C ALA A 187 21.30 12.31 -21.78
N SER A 188 20.31 12.44 -22.66
CA SER A 188 19.56 13.67 -22.84
C SER A 188 18.63 13.94 -21.66
N ARG A 189 18.36 15.23 -21.37
CA ARG A 189 17.53 15.62 -20.22
C ARG A 189 16.14 15.00 -20.19
N GLU A 190 15.56 14.69 -21.36
CA GLU A 190 14.21 14.12 -21.47
C GLU A 190 14.10 12.67 -20.96
N HIS A 191 15.23 12.05 -20.59
CA HIS A 191 15.32 10.71 -19.99
C HIS A 191 15.71 10.73 -18.51
N ALA A 192 15.77 11.92 -17.89
CA ALA A 192 16.19 12.13 -16.50
C ALA A 192 15.09 12.84 -15.71
N GLU A 193 14.04 12.10 -15.39
CA GLU A 193 12.89 12.60 -14.60
C GLU A 193 13.34 13.12 -13.22
N PRO A 194 12.89 14.32 -12.78
CA PRO A 194 13.26 14.90 -11.49
C PRO A 194 12.49 14.28 -10.32
N TRP A 195 12.98 14.52 -9.10
CA TRP A 195 12.26 14.18 -7.88
C TRP A 195 11.08 15.14 -7.60
N PRO A 196 9.92 14.65 -7.12
CA PRO A 196 9.52 13.24 -7.11
C PRO A 196 9.12 12.81 -8.53
N GLY A 197 9.49 11.60 -8.92
CA GLY A 197 9.07 11.03 -10.21
C GLY A 197 7.56 10.74 -10.26
N GLY A 198 7.04 10.44 -11.44
CA GLY A 198 5.64 10.15 -11.73
C GLY A 198 5.22 8.71 -11.44
N ARG A 199 6.12 7.85 -10.94
CA ARG A 199 5.80 6.45 -10.59
C ARG A 199 4.65 6.38 -9.59
N SER A 200 4.72 7.20 -8.56
CA SER A 200 3.82 7.17 -7.41
C SER A 200 2.65 8.16 -7.53
N ASN A 201 1.64 8.04 -6.68
CA ASN A 201 0.50 8.97 -6.64
C ASN A 201 0.87 10.33 -6.00
N HIS A 202 -0.13 11.14 -5.63
CA HIS A 202 0.06 12.44 -4.96
C HIS A 202 0.95 12.36 -3.71
N TYR A 203 0.67 11.43 -2.80
CA TYR A 203 1.41 11.24 -1.55
C TYR A 203 2.68 10.40 -1.73
N ASN A 204 3.13 10.21 -2.97
CA ASN A 204 4.25 9.35 -3.31
C ASN A 204 4.10 7.88 -2.89
N PHE A 205 2.89 7.32 -2.96
CA PHE A 205 2.67 5.89 -2.78
C PHE A 205 2.74 5.13 -4.10
N ASP A 206 3.35 3.95 -4.07
CA ASP A 206 3.24 2.96 -5.13
C ASP A 206 1.85 2.29 -5.05
N LEU A 207 0.96 2.63 -5.99
CA LEU A 207 -0.40 2.07 -6.03
C LEU A 207 -0.43 0.57 -6.36
N ASN A 208 0.65 0.03 -6.94
CA ASN A 208 0.82 -1.40 -7.17
C ASN A 208 1.45 -2.13 -5.96
N ARG A 209 1.42 -1.51 -4.79
CA ARG A 209 1.67 -2.13 -3.49
C ARG A 209 0.52 -1.94 -2.50
N ASP A 210 -0.54 -1.27 -2.90
CA ASP A 210 -1.63 -0.84 -2.01
C ASP A 210 -2.93 -1.66 -2.15
N TRP A 211 -3.01 -2.61 -3.08
CA TRP A 211 -4.25 -3.37 -3.35
C TRP A 211 -4.87 -4.03 -2.11
N ALA A 212 -4.13 -4.80 -1.32
CA ALA A 212 -4.67 -5.44 -0.13
C ALA A 212 -4.92 -4.44 1.02
N TRP A 213 -4.09 -3.41 1.13
CA TRP A 213 -4.04 -2.51 2.29
C TRP A 213 -4.98 -1.32 2.18
N GLN A 214 -5.19 -0.84 0.95
CA GLN A 214 -6.12 0.22 0.59
C GLN A 214 -5.89 1.47 1.44
N THR A 215 -4.63 1.85 1.58
CA THR A 215 -4.24 3.05 2.31
C THR A 215 -4.55 4.30 1.49
N GLN A 216 -4.48 4.22 0.16
CA GLN A 216 -4.66 5.33 -0.77
C GLN A 216 -6.11 5.44 -1.28
N VAL A 217 -6.52 6.67 -1.61
CA VAL A 217 -7.91 6.97 -2.01
C VAL A 217 -8.25 6.38 -3.37
N GLU A 218 -7.30 6.34 -4.29
CA GLU A 218 -7.45 5.77 -5.63
C GLU A 218 -7.75 4.27 -5.53
N THR A 219 -6.98 3.55 -4.72
CA THR A 219 -7.18 2.11 -4.48
C THR A 219 -8.51 1.81 -3.79
N ARG A 220 -8.90 2.56 -2.75
CA ARG A 220 -10.18 2.38 -2.04
C ARG A 220 -11.38 2.50 -2.98
N GLN A 221 -11.34 3.48 -3.87
CA GLN A 221 -12.41 3.71 -4.85
C GLN A 221 -12.42 2.62 -5.93
N ARG A 222 -11.24 2.25 -6.45
CA ARG A 222 -11.06 1.18 -7.45
C ARG A 222 -11.58 -0.16 -6.93
N LEU A 223 -11.22 -0.53 -5.71
CA LEU A 223 -11.54 -1.86 -5.18
C LEU A 223 -12.99 -2.06 -4.82
N LYS A 224 -13.75 -0.98 -4.57
CA LYS A 224 -15.21 -1.07 -4.53
C LYS A 224 -15.76 -1.59 -5.86
N LYS A 225 -15.31 -1.02 -6.98
CA LYS A 225 -15.72 -1.45 -8.33
C LYS A 225 -15.18 -2.83 -8.69
N TYR A 226 -13.92 -3.09 -8.36
CA TYR A 226 -13.35 -4.42 -8.57
C TYR A 226 -14.19 -5.50 -7.87
N ASN A 227 -14.58 -5.30 -6.61
CA ASN A 227 -15.39 -6.26 -5.86
C ASN A 227 -16.85 -6.32 -6.30
N GLU A 228 -17.40 -5.27 -6.89
CA GLU A 228 -18.72 -5.29 -7.56
C GLU A 228 -18.71 -6.16 -8.83
N TRP A 229 -17.56 -6.34 -9.49
CA TRP A 229 -17.45 -7.02 -10.78
C TRP A 229 -16.74 -8.37 -10.74
N LEU A 230 -15.68 -8.54 -9.96
CA LEU A 230 -14.85 -9.75 -9.80
C LEU A 230 -14.49 -10.44 -11.14
N PRO A 231 -13.62 -9.83 -11.96
CA PRO A 231 -13.33 -10.34 -13.30
C PRO A 231 -12.75 -11.76 -13.30
N GLN A 232 -12.97 -12.49 -14.39
CA GLN A 232 -12.32 -13.78 -14.60
C GLN A 232 -10.86 -13.62 -15.03
N VAL A 233 -10.53 -12.55 -15.75
CA VAL A 233 -9.16 -12.22 -16.18
C VAL A 233 -8.87 -10.77 -15.83
N HIS A 234 -7.72 -10.50 -15.21
CA HIS A 234 -7.23 -9.15 -14.94
C HIS A 234 -5.80 -9.00 -15.45
N VAL A 235 -5.53 -7.92 -16.17
CA VAL A 235 -4.19 -7.58 -16.65
C VAL A 235 -3.77 -6.23 -16.09
N ASP A 236 -2.62 -6.19 -15.43
CA ASP A 236 -1.95 -4.98 -14.95
C ASP A 236 -0.81 -4.62 -15.92
N PHE A 237 -0.93 -3.48 -16.58
CA PHE A 237 -0.01 -3.03 -17.64
C PHE A 237 1.02 -2.04 -17.11
N HIS A 238 2.28 -2.38 -17.32
CA HIS A 238 3.45 -1.72 -16.78
C HIS A 238 4.53 -1.42 -17.81
N GLU A 239 5.55 -0.70 -17.38
CA GLU A 239 6.83 -0.60 -18.08
C GLU A 239 8.04 -0.85 -17.18
N GLN A 240 9.09 -1.39 -17.79
CA GLN A 240 10.38 -1.68 -17.17
C GLN A 240 11.52 -0.93 -17.87
N GLY A 241 12.77 -1.24 -17.54
CA GLY A 241 13.93 -0.61 -18.17
C GLY A 241 13.92 -0.77 -19.70
N TYR A 242 14.33 0.27 -20.44
CA TYR A 242 14.27 0.29 -21.91
C TYR A 242 15.22 -0.71 -22.61
N ASN A 243 16.17 -1.28 -21.88
CA ASN A 243 17.02 -2.36 -22.38
C ASN A 243 16.37 -3.75 -22.26
N GLU A 244 15.27 -3.86 -21.51
CA GLU A 244 14.56 -5.13 -21.36
C GLU A 244 13.47 -5.25 -22.45
N PRO A 245 13.34 -6.40 -23.12
CA PRO A 245 12.26 -6.65 -24.07
C PRO A 245 10.91 -6.80 -23.34
N TYR A 246 9.83 -7.13 -24.04
CA TYR A 246 8.51 -7.24 -23.42
C TYR A 246 8.42 -8.45 -22.49
N TYR A 247 7.81 -8.33 -21.32
CA TYR A 247 7.43 -9.47 -20.48
C TYR A 247 5.92 -9.64 -20.40
N PHE A 248 5.48 -10.89 -20.47
CA PHE A 248 4.13 -11.28 -20.09
C PHE A 248 4.15 -12.58 -19.29
N ALA A 249 3.15 -12.77 -18.42
CA ALA A 249 3.02 -14.01 -17.67
C ALA A 249 2.96 -15.23 -18.62
N PRO A 250 3.43 -16.41 -18.18
CA PRO A 250 3.42 -16.89 -16.79
C PRO A 250 4.46 -16.28 -15.85
N ALA A 251 4.06 -16.19 -14.57
CA ALA A 251 4.89 -15.72 -13.46
C ALA A 251 6.04 -16.69 -13.12
N ALA A 252 7.03 -16.19 -12.38
CA ALA A 252 8.10 -16.96 -11.77
C ALA A 252 7.70 -17.45 -10.35
N GLU A 253 8.42 -18.45 -9.84
CA GLU A 253 8.35 -18.77 -8.40
C GLU A 253 8.98 -17.62 -7.58
N PRO A 254 8.54 -17.38 -6.33
CA PRO A 254 7.54 -18.16 -5.58
C PRO A 254 6.07 -17.84 -5.92
N PHE A 255 5.23 -18.87 -5.90
CA PHE A 255 3.76 -18.69 -5.85
C PHE A 255 3.26 -18.97 -4.43
N HIS A 256 2.25 -18.23 -3.99
CA HIS A 256 1.52 -18.67 -2.80
C HIS A 256 0.79 -20.00 -3.06
N GLU A 257 0.82 -20.90 -2.08
CA GLU A 257 0.18 -22.23 -2.16
C GLU A 257 -1.35 -22.21 -2.38
N VAL A 258 -2.01 -21.06 -2.22
CA VAL A 258 -3.45 -20.92 -2.49
C VAL A 258 -3.77 -20.77 -3.98
N ILE A 259 -2.76 -20.49 -4.82
CA ILE A 259 -2.94 -20.34 -6.26
C ILE A 259 -3.19 -21.70 -6.89
N THR A 260 -4.38 -21.85 -7.47
CA THR A 260 -4.82 -23.13 -8.05
C THR A 260 -4.00 -23.53 -9.28
N PRO A 261 -3.88 -24.84 -9.57
CA PRO A 261 -3.24 -25.31 -10.81
C PRO A 261 -3.90 -24.71 -12.06
N TRP A 262 -5.24 -24.63 -12.08
CA TRP A 262 -5.99 -24.01 -13.18
C TRP A 262 -5.56 -22.57 -13.45
N GLN A 263 -5.40 -21.75 -12.41
CA GLN A 263 -4.99 -20.35 -12.59
C GLN A 263 -3.61 -20.26 -13.27
N ARG A 264 -2.67 -21.13 -12.87
CA ARG A 264 -1.32 -21.20 -13.46
C ARG A 264 -1.37 -21.68 -14.92
N ASP A 265 -2.19 -22.68 -15.20
CA ASP A 265 -2.35 -23.21 -16.56
C ASP A 265 -2.96 -22.17 -17.51
N PHE A 266 -3.92 -21.36 -17.03
CA PHE A 266 -4.52 -20.31 -17.84
C PHE A 266 -3.56 -19.14 -18.08
N GLN A 267 -2.69 -18.77 -17.12
CA GLN A 267 -1.62 -17.80 -17.38
C GLN A 267 -0.73 -18.28 -18.54
N ASN A 268 -0.36 -19.57 -18.56
CA ASN A 268 0.42 -20.14 -19.66
C ASN A 268 -0.32 -20.08 -21.00
N LEU A 269 -1.64 -20.27 -21.00
CA LEU A 269 -2.44 -20.20 -22.22
C LEU A 269 -2.46 -18.78 -22.80
N ILE A 270 -2.68 -17.75 -21.98
CA ILE A 270 -2.60 -16.34 -22.40
C ILE A 270 -1.19 -16.02 -22.90
N GLY A 271 -0.16 -16.38 -22.13
CA GLY A 271 1.24 -16.14 -22.50
C GLY A 271 1.62 -16.75 -23.85
N ARG A 272 1.16 -17.97 -24.15
CA ARG A 272 1.39 -18.60 -25.47
C ARG A 272 0.69 -17.89 -26.61
N ASN A 273 -0.52 -17.34 -26.39
CA ASN A 273 -1.19 -16.57 -27.45
C ASN A 273 -0.50 -15.21 -27.67
N ASN A 274 -0.03 -14.56 -26.60
CA ASN A 274 0.80 -13.35 -26.71
C ASN A 274 2.09 -13.63 -27.50
N ALA A 275 2.82 -14.69 -27.13
CA ALA A 275 4.02 -15.14 -27.83
C ALA A 275 3.78 -15.33 -29.33
N ARG A 276 2.67 -15.97 -29.72
CA ARG A 276 2.32 -16.16 -31.14
C ARG A 276 2.27 -14.84 -31.92
N TYR A 277 1.71 -13.77 -31.35
CA TYR A 277 1.68 -12.47 -32.03
C TYR A 277 3.06 -11.80 -32.04
N PHE A 278 3.84 -11.94 -30.98
CA PHE A 278 5.21 -11.40 -30.92
C PHE A 278 6.12 -12.10 -31.93
N ASP A 279 6.06 -13.43 -32.02
CA ASP A 279 6.79 -14.25 -32.99
C ASP A 279 6.46 -13.83 -34.44
N GLN A 280 5.18 -13.55 -34.73
CA GLN A 280 4.73 -13.09 -36.05
C GLN A 280 5.29 -11.72 -36.44
N ASN A 281 5.58 -10.85 -35.48
CA ASN A 281 6.12 -9.52 -35.71
C ASN A 281 7.64 -9.44 -35.50
N GLY A 282 8.28 -10.52 -35.05
CA GLY A 282 9.70 -10.53 -34.70
C GLY A 282 10.04 -9.74 -33.44
N TRP A 283 9.07 -9.53 -32.55
CA TRP A 283 9.27 -8.79 -31.30
C TRP A 283 9.83 -9.70 -30.21
N LEU A 284 10.89 -9.24 -29.53
CA LEU A 284 11.49 -9.97 -28.42
C LEU A 284 10.58 -9.94 -27.19
N PHE A 285 10.52 -11.07 -26.48
CA PHE A 285 9.83 -11.19 -25.21
C PHE A 285 10.48 -12.22 -24.29
N PHE A 286 10.11 -12.19 -23.01
CA PHE A 286 10.49 -13.22 -22.02
C PHE A 286 9.34 -13.54 -21.06
N THR A 287 9.44 -14.67 -20.36
CA THR A 287 8.43 -15.18 -19.40
C THR A 287 9.14 -15.98 -18.29
N LYS A 288 8.49 -16.24 -17.13
CA LYS A 288 8.99 -17.15 -16.06
C LYS A 288 10.27 -16.75 -15.32
N GLU A 289 10.63 -15.46 -15.28
CA GLU A 289 11.91 -15.03 -14.71
C GLU A 289 11.79 -14.20 -13.42
N ARG A 290 11.22 -12.99 -13.48
CA ARG A 290 11.36 -11.98 -12.41
C ARG A 290 10.13 -11.76 -11.53
N PHE A 291 8.94 -11.84 -12.11
CA PHE A 291 7.70 -11.41 -11.43
C PHE A 291 7.00 -12.61 -10.79
N ASP A 292 6.92 -12.60 -9.46
CA ASP A 292 6.33 -13.68 -8.65
C ASP A 292 4.85 -13.43 -8.32
N LEU A 293 4.18 -14.44 -7.75
CA LEU A 293 2.78 -14.34 -7.31
C LEU A 293 2.63 -14.74 -5.83
N LEU A 294 3.43 -14.14 -4.95
CA LEU A 294 3.43 -14.40 -3.52
C LEU A 294 2.72 -13.28 -2.73
N TYR A 295 3.18 -12.05 -2.85
CA TYR A 295 2.70 -10.91 -2.05
C TYR A 295 1.25 -10.51 -2.40
N PRO A 296 0.33 -10.26 -1.44
CA PRO A 296 -1.10 -10.01 -1.72
C PRO A 296 -1.48 -8.68 -2.32
N SER A 297 -0.53 -7.76 -2.52
CA SER A 297 -0.85 -6.36 -2.80
C SER A 297 -0.36 -5.86 -4.17
N TYR A 298 -0.18 -6.76 -5.14
CA TYR A 298 0.01 -6.41 -6.55
C TYR A 298 -1.32 -6.47 -7.34
N GLY A 299 -1.34 -5.82 -8.49
CA GLY A 299 -2.46 -5.83 -9.43
C GLY A 299 -2.63 -7.12 -10.21
N ASP A 300 -1.78 -8.12 -10.02
CA ASP A 300 -2.01 -9.50 -10.50
C ASP A 300 -2.33 -10.48 -9.36
N THR A 301 -1.64 -10.39 -8.21
CA THR A 301 -1.87 -11.28 -7.07
C THR A 301 -3.18 -11.00 -6.36
N TYR A 302 -3.55 -9.74 -6.13
CA TYR A 302 -4.83 -9.41 -5.49
C TYR A 302 -6.00 -9.96 -6.31
N PRO A 303 -6.07 -9.76 -7.64
CA PRO A 303 -7.05 -10.44 -8.48
C PRO A 303 -7.03 -11.96 -8.37
N ILE A 304 -5.86 -12.59 -8.37
CA ILE A 304 -5.72 -14.06 -8.24
C ILE A 304 -6.29 -14.57 -6.91
N TYR A 305 -6.06 -13.85 -5.81
CA TYR A 305 -6.64 -14.14 -4.50
C TYR A 305 -8.13 -13.82 -4.39
N ASN A 306 -8.72 -13.32 -5.47
CA ASN A 306 -10.15 -13.08 -5.66
C ASN A 306 -10.74 -13.89 -6.84
N GLY A 307 -10.07 -14.97 -7.25
CA GLY A 307 -10.57 -15.94 -8.23
C GLY A 307 -10.28 -15.60 -9.69
N ALA A 308 -9.63 -14.48 -9.98
CA ALA A 308 -9.26 -14.13 -11.35
C ALA A 308 -8.01 -14.88 -11.82
N ILE A 309 -7.76 -14.84 -13.12
CA ILE A 309 -6.43 -15.01 -13.71
C ILE A 309 -5.78 -13.63 -13.75
N GLY A 310 -4.87 -13.35 -12.83
CA GLY A 310 -4.09 -12.10 -12.80
C GLY A 310 -2.85 -12.21 -13.68
N MET A 311 -2.51 -11.13 -14.37
CA MET A 311 -1.37 -11.05 -15.29
C MET A 311 -0.67 -9.71 -15.12
N THR A 312 0.66 -9.73 -14.99
CA THR A 312 1.50 -8.53 -15.15
C THR A 312 2.13 -8.54 -16.53
N PHE A 313 2.02 -7.42 -17.26
CA PHE A 313 2.69 -7.19 -18.54
C PHE A 313 3.62 -5.98 -18.47
N GLU A 314 4.86 -6.14 -18.92
CA GLU A 314 5.93 -5.14 -18.75
C GLU A 314 6.54 -4.82 -20.11
N GLN A 315 6.44 -3.56 -20.52
CA GLN A 315 7.06 -3.07 -21.75
C GLN A 315 8.37 -2.34 -21.41
N GLY A 316 9.47 -2.60 -22.11
CA GLY A 316 10.68 -1.78 -21.96
C GLY A 316 10.40 -0.31 -22.25
N GLY A 317 10.90 0.61 -21.42
CA GLY A 317 10.74 2.06 -21.58
C GLY A 317 10.84 2.82 -20.26
N HIS A 318 9.74 2.83 -19.49
CA HIS A 318 9.52 3.62 -18.28
C HIS A 318 9.81 5.12 -18.53
N SER A 319 10.01 5.90 -17.47
CA SER A 319 10.39 7.32 -17.49
C SER A 319 11.65 7.66 -18.28
N ARG A 320 12.51 6.67 -18.58
CA ARG A 320 13.75 6.84 -19.36
C ARG A 320 13.56 6.54 -20.85
N GLY A 321 12.36 6.15 -21.28
CA GLY A 321 12.08 5.79 -22.67
C GLY A 321 11.74 6.97 -23.58
N GLY A 322 11.33 8.11 -23.01
CA GLY A 322 10.95 9.33 -23.74
C GLY A 322 10.00 9.09 -24.92
N LEU A 323 10.13 9.83 -26.03
CA LEU A 323 9.43 9.46 -27.28
C LEU A 323 10.20 8.39 -28.07
N ALA A 324 11.51 8.33 -27.86
CA ALA A 324 12.40 7.30 -28.37
C ALA A 324 13.65 7.21 -27.49
N VAL A 325 14.23 6.03 -27.41
CA VAL A 325 15.50 5.78 -26.71
C VAL A 325 16.29 4.70 -27.46
N VAL A 326 17.60 4.89 -27.59
CA VAL A 326 18.50 3.86 -28.12
C VAL A 326 18.83 2.86 -27.01
N ASN A 327 18.61 1.57 -27.25
CA ASN A 327 18.95 0.49 -26.33
C ASN A 327 20.41 0.03 -26.51
N GLU A 328 20.84 -0.93 -25.69
CA GLU A 328 22.21 -1.47 -25.74
C GLU A 328 22.54 -2.22 -27.05
N ASP A 329 21.54 -2.73 -27.76
CA ASP A 329 21.70 -3.36 -29.08
C ASP A 329 21.87 -2.34 -30.22
N GLY A 330 21.73 -1.05 -29.93
CA GLY A 330 21.76 0.04 -30.91
C GLY A 330 20.43 0.25 -31.65
N ASP A 331 19.37 -0.47 -31.27
CA ASP A 331 18.02 -0.27 -31.79
C ASP A 331 17.32 0.90 -31.09
N THR A 332 16.38 1.55 -31.79
CA THR A 332 15.62 2.69 -31.26
C THR A 332 14.21 2.26 -30.87
N LEU A 333 13.99 2.10 -29.57
CA LEU A 333 12.68 1.82 -29.02
C LEU A 333 11.84 3.11 -28.96
N THR A 334 10.70 3.15 -29.67
CA THR A 334 9.83 4.33 -29.69
C THR A 334 8.58 4.14 -28.83
N LEU A 335 7.96 5.25 -28.40
CA LEU A 335 6.66 5.19 -27.73
C LEU A 335 5.55 4.60 -28.62
N VAL A 336 5.67 4.70 -29.95
CA VAL A 336 4.75 4.05 -30.90
C VAL A 336 4.85 2.53 -30.76
N ASP A 337 6.07 1.97 -30.76
CA ASP A 337 6.30 0.52 -30.62
C ASP A 337 5.77 0.03 -29.27
N ARG A 338 6.08 0.76 -28.20
CA ARG A 338 5.62 0.44 -26.83
C ARG A 338 4.09 0.40 -26.72
N ALA A 339 3.41 1.40 -27.28
CA ALA A 339 1.95 1.44 -27.30
C ALA A 339 1.36 0.30 -28.15
N GLN A 340 2.00 -0.02 -29.28
CA GLN A 340 1.57 -1.09 -30.17
C GLN A 340 1.70 -2.47 -29.53
N HIS A 341 2.78 -2.74 -28.79
CA HIS A 341 2.97 -4.02 -28.09
C HIS A 341 1.91 -4.23 -27.00
N HIS A 342 1.67 -3.21 -26.16
CA HIS A 342 0.61 -3.24 -25.14
C HIS A 342 -0.78 -3.39 -25.77
N TYR A 343 -1.04 -2.74 -26.90
CA TYR A 343 -2.28 -2.90 -27.66
C TYR A 343 -2.46 -4.34 -28.17
N THR A 344 -1.40 -4.95 -28.72
CA THR A 344 -1.45 -6.33 -29.22
C THR A 344 -1.72 -7.33 -28.08
N THR A 345 -1.05 -7.21 -26.94
CA THR A 345 -1.30 -8.10 -25.78
C THR A 345 -2.68 -7.89 -25.16
N SER A 346 -3.21 -6.66 -25.21
CA SER A 346 -4.59 -6.33 -24.81
C SER A 346 -5.61 -7.14 -25.62
N LEU A 347 -5.53 -7.08 -26.95
CA LEU A 347 -6.44 -7.80 -27.83
C LEU A 347 -6.25 -9.32 -27.77
N SER A 348 -4.99 -9.79 -27.71
CA SER A 348 -4.65 -11.21 -27.55
C SER A 348 -5.25 -11.82 -26.27
N THR A 349 -5.30 -11.05 -25.18
CA THR A 349 -5.92 -11.48 -23.93
C THR A 349 -7.44 -11.63 -24.08
N VAL A 350 -8.10 -10.64 -24.70
CA VAL A 350 -9.55 -10.69 -24.99
C VAL A 350 -9.90 -11.87 -25.90
N GLU A 351 -9.09 -12.12 -26.94
CA GLU A 351 -9.21 -13.27 -27.82
C GLU A 351 -9.18 -14.59 -27.03
N THR A 352 -8.16 -14.75 -26.18
CA THR A 352 -7.94 -15.97 -25.42
C THR A 352 -9.07 -16.21 -24.42
N ALA A 353 -9.52 -15.16 -23.74
CA ALA A 353 -10.66 -15.24 -22.81
C ALA A 353 -11.96 -15.61 -23.53
N SER A 354 -12.26 -14.97 -24.67
CA SER A 354 -13.44 -15.30 -25.48
C SER A 354 -13.48 -16.77 -25.89
N LYS A 355 -12.34 -17.30 -26.39
CA LYS A 355 -12.22 -18.70 -26.83
C LYS A 355 -12.38 -19.73 -25.70
N ASN A 356 -12.23 -19.30 -24.44
CA ASN A 356 -12.27 -20.17 -23.27
C ASN A 356 -13.34 -19.75 -22.25
N GLN A 357 -14.34 -18.96 -22.66
CA GLN A 357 -15.36 -18.36 -21.79
C GLN A 357 -16.01 -19.38 -20.85
N GLN A 358 -16.46 -20.53 -21.36
CA GLN A 358 -17.15 -21.54 -20.54
C GLN A 358 -16.27 -22.07 -19.42
N LYS A 359 -14.99 -22.35 -19.73
CA LYS A 359 -14.05 -22.89 -18.75
C LYS A 359 -13.73 -21.85 -17.68
N LEU A 360 -13.48 -20.60 -18.08
CA LEU A 360 -13.27 -19.48 -17.14
C LEU A 360 -14.42 -19.33 -16.14
N ILE A 361 -15.67 -19.33 -16.62
CA ILE A 361 -16.85 -19.21 -15.74
C ILE A 361 -16.97 -20.40 -14.78
N SER A 362 -16.75 -21.62 -15.29
CA SER A 362 -16.87 -22.83 -14.46
C SER A 362 -15.82 -22.90 -13.34
N GLU A 363 -14.56 -22.56 -13.64
CA GLU A 363 -13.46 -22.60 -12.67
C GLU A 363 -13.51 -21.44 -11.69
N PHE A 364 -13.96 -20.26 -12.13
CA PHE A 364 -14.26 -19.15 -11.23
C PHE A 364 -15.33 -19.54 -10.21
N LYS A 365 -16.40 -20.21 -10.63
CA LYS A 365 -17.40 -20.75 -9.70
C LYS A 365 -16.79 -21.76 -8.72
N GLN A 366 -16.02 -22.70 -9.25
CA GLN A 366 -15.38 -23.77 -8.47
C GLN A 366 -14.46 -23.19 -7.37
N TYR A 367 -13.66 -22.19 -7.70
CA TYR A 367 -12.80 -21.46 -6.76
C TYR A 367 -13.58 -20.95 -5.54
N PHE A 368 -14.73 -20.31 -5.77
CA PHE A 368 -15.56 -19.76 -4.70
C PHE A 368 -16.39 -20.83 -3.96
N ASP A 369 -16.80 -21.91 -4.63
CA ASP A 369 -17.43 -23.08 -3.99
C ASP A 369 -16.45 -23.77 -3.02
N ASP A 370 -15.18 -23.93 -3.42
CA ASP A 370 -14.12 -24.50 -2.60
C ASP A 370 -13.81 -23.62 -1.39
N SER A 371 -13.84 -22.30 -1.58
CA SER A 371 -13.73 -21.30 -0.51
C SER A 371 -14.85 -21.46 0.54
N ARG A 372 -16.11 -21.55 0.11
CA ARG A 372 -17.26 -21.71 1.03
C ARG A 372 -17.33 -23.08 1.71
N SER A 373 -16.80 -24.12 1.07
CA SER A 373 -16.80 -25.48 1.62
C SER A 373 -15.63 -25.74 2.59
N GLY A 374 -14.78 -24.75 2.84
CA GLY A 374 -13.69 -24.83 3.81
C GLY A 374 -12.53 -25.70 3.35
N LYS A 375 -12.31 -25.84 2.04
CA LYS A 375 -11.15 -26.57 1.49
C LYS A 375 -9.85 -25.75 1.52
N ILE A 376 -9.95 -24.47 1.86
CA ILE A 376 -8.80 -23.56 1.91
C ILE A 376 -8.04 -23.73 3.23
N GLY A 377 -6.74 -23.99 3.14
CA GLY A 377 -5.81 -24.02 4.28
C GLY A 377 -6.09 -25.09 5.34
N GLU A 378 -5.20 -25.20 6.33
CA GLU A 378 -5.42 -26.08 7.48
C GLU A 378 -6.31 -25.42 8.56
N TYR A 379 -6.18 -24.10 8.75
CA TYR A 379 -6.95 -23.35 9.74
C TYR A 379 -8.34 -23.01 9.22
N LYS A 380 -9.33 -23.16 10.11
CA LYS A 380 -10.75 -23.02 9.81
C LYS A 380 -11.38 -21.83 10.51
N THR A 381 -10.74 -21.30 11.55
CA THR A 381 -11.13 -20.05 12.19
C THR A 381 -9.89 -19.31 12.71
N TYR A 382 -9.85 -17.99 12.54
CA TYR A 382 -8.86 -17.12 13.13
C TYR A 382 -9.55 -16.27 14.21
N VAL A 383 -9.04 -16.29 15.44
CA VAL A 383 -9.60 -15.48 16.54
C VAL A 383 -8.56 -14.47 16.99
N LEU A 384 -8.91 -13.18 16.98
CA LEU A 384 -8.04 -12.08 17.37
C LEU A 384 -8.61 -11.40 18.62
N THR A 385 -7.75 -10.99 19.54
CA THR A 385 -8.15 -10.34 20.80
C THR A 385 -7.18 -9.21 21.17
N ALA A 386 -7.70 -8.20 21.86
CA ALA A 386 -6.95 -7.05 22.35
C ALA A 386 -7.63 -6.44 23.58
N ALA A 387 -6.84 -5.77 24.42
CA ALA A 387 -7.35 -4.97 25.54
C ALA A 387 -7.98 -3.63 25.10
N ASP A 388 -7.55 -3.07 23.96
CA ASP A 388 -8.11 -1.85 23.37
C ASP A 388 -8.90 -2.20 22.11
N GLU A 389 -10.19 -1.88 22.13
CA GLU A 389 -11.13 -2.09 21.03
C GLU A 389 -10.65 -1.44 19.72
N ASN A 390 -9.94 -0.31 19.79
CA ASN A 390 -9.47 0.42 18.61
C ASN A 390 -8.45 -0.37 17.77
N LYS A 391 -7.65 -1.25 18.39
CA LYS A 391 -6.75 -2.14 17.63
C LYS A 391 -7.54 -3.12 16.76
N LEU A 392 -8.63 -3.67 17.29
CA LEU A 392 -9.52 -4.54 16.52
C LEU A 392 -10.35 -3.73 15.50
N ARG A 393 -10.62 -2.43 15.73
CA ARG A 393 -11.26 -1.55 14.73
C ARG A 393 -10.40 -1.37 13.49
N ALA A 394 -9.10 -1.19 13.67
CA ALA A 394 -8.19 -1.10 12.53
C ALA A 394 -8.19 -2.42 11.72
N VAL A 395 -8.17 -3.58 12.39
CA VAL A 395 -8.23 -4.89 11.72
C VAL A 395 -9.55 -5.09 10.98
N THR A 396 -10.69 -4.86 11.63
CA THR A 396 -12.02 -5.04 11.00
C THR A 396 -12.22 -4.09 9.82
N GLN A 397 -11.71 -2.86 9.87
CA GLN A 397 -11.72 -1.96 8.72
C GLN A 397 -10.93 -2.52 7.53
N LEU A 398 -9.78 -3.17 7.76
CA LEU A 398 -9.03 -3.86 6.70
C LEU A 398 -9.82 -5.06 6.15
N LEU A 399 -10.44 -5.86 7.02
CA LEU A 399 -11.25 -7.02 6.62
C LEU A 399 -12.46 -6.58 5.79
N ASP A 400 -13.19 -5.55 6.24
CA ASP A 400 -14.35 -4.98 5.55
C ASP A 400 -13.96 -4.46 4.16
N ARG A 401 -12.85 -3.74 4.06
CA ARG A 401 -12.31 -3.25 2.76
C ARG A 401 -11.98 -4.38 1.79
N ASN A 402 -11.62 -5.56 2.30
CA ASN A 402 -11.34 -6.75 1.51
C ASN A 402 -12.55 -7.69 1.35
N GLY A 403 -13.71 -7.31 1.90
CA GLY A 403 -14.93 -8.11 1.89
C GLY A 403 -14.82 -9.41 2.70
N VAL A 404 -13.82 -9.51 3.58
CA VAL A 404 -13.67 -10.68 4.46
C VAL A 404 -14.68 -10.55 5.59
N GLU A 405 -15.63 -11.47 5.64
CA GLU A 405 -16.64 -11.56 6.67
C GLU A 405 -16.00 -11.94 8.01
N TRP A 406 -16.39 -11.24 9.06
CA TRP A 406 -15.89 -11.45 10.42
C TRP A 406 -17.04 -11.28 11.42
N GLY A 407 -16.87 -11.82 12.62
CA GLY A 407 -17.87 -11.81 13.68
C GLY A 407 -17.24 -12.07 15.04
N VAL A 408 -17.96 -12.73 15.94
CA VAL A 408 -17.47 -13.09 17.28
C VAL A 408 -17.76 -14.55 17.60
N VAL A 409 -16.89 -15.15 18.42
CA VAL A 409 -17.12 -16.48 19.00
C VAL A 409 -17.77 -16.35 20.38
N ASN A 410 -18.84 -17.10 20.61
CA ASN A 410 -19.51 -17.16 21.91
C ASN A 410 -18.87 -18.20 22.84
N ASN A 411 -18.50 -19.36 22.29
CA ASN A 411 -17.76 -20.38 23.02
C ASN A 411 -16.25 -20.08 22.96
N LYS A 412 -15.69 -19.67 24.11
CA LYS A 412 -14.26 -19.33 24.27
C LYS A 412 -13.40 -20.52 24.69
N ASN A 413 -13.99 -21.70 24.86
CA ASN A 413 -13.27 -22.92 25.23
C ASN A 413 -12.77 -23.66 23.98
N PHE A 414 -11.65 -23.19 23.44
CA PHE A 414 -10.94 -23.84 22.34
C PHE A 414 -9.43 -23.64 22.50
N ARG A 415 -8.67 -24.38 21.69
CA ARG A 415 -7.23 -24.23 21.55
C ARG A 415 -6.89 -23.82 20.13
N GLY A 416 -5.78 -23.13 19.95
CA GLY A 416 -5.26 -22.81 18.64
C GLY A 416 -3.80 -22.40 18.70
N PHE A 417 -3.19 -22.27 17.52
CA PHE A 417 -1.83 -21.79 17.36
C PHE A 417 -1.76 -20.32 17.80
N ASN A 418 -1.12 -20.06 18.94
CA ASN A 418 -0.87 -18.72 19.46
C ASN A 418 0.28 -18.06 18.67
N TYR A 419 -0.01 -16.93 18.04
CA TYR A 419 0.92 -16.21 17.16
C TYR A 419 2.14 -15.68 17.90
N ILE A 420 2.02 -15.44 19.21
CA ILE A 420 3.08 -14.87 20.04
C ILE A 420 4.04 -15.95 20.54
N SER A 421 3.50 -17.03 21.10
CA SER A 421 4.33 -18.12 21.66
C SER A 421 4.77 -19.14 20.60
N GLY A 422 4.09 -19.19 19.46
CA GLY A 422 4.32 -20.16 18.39
C GLY A 422 3.87 -21.58 18.75
N LYS A 423 2.97 -21.73 19.72
CA LYS A 423 2.53 -23.02 20.29
C LYS A 423 1.01 -23.13 20.30
N GLU A 424 0.52 -24.36 20.38
CA GLU A 424 -0.91 -24.67 20.60
C GLU A 424 -1.30 -24.41 22.05
N GLU A 425 -2.16 -23.42 22.28
CA GLU A 425 -2.55 -22.95 23.61
C GLU A 425 -4.06 -22.72 23.72
N ALA A 426 -4.57 -22.71 24.96
CA ALA A 426 -5.95 -22.31 25.21
C ALA A 426 -6.14 -20.82 24.92
N PHE A 427 -7.31 -20.45 24.39
CA PHE A 427 -7.63 -19.05 24.12
C PHE A 427 -7.68 -18.24 25.42
N ALA A 428 -6.91 -17.15 25.46
CA ALA A 428 -6.91 -16.16 26.53
C ALA A 428 -7.47 -14.84 26.00
N ASP A 429 -8.69 -14.51 26.42
CA ASP A 429 -9.38 -13.28 26.02
C ASP A 429 -8.83 -12.06 26.77
N GLU A 430 -8.46 -11.01 26.03
CA GLU A 430 -7.99 -9.74 26.59
C GLU A 430 -9.12 -8.72 26.85
N GLY A 431 -10.37 -9.09 26.55
CA GLY A 431 -11.57 -8.30 26.85
C GLY A 431 -12.39 -7.99 25.60
N PHE A 432 -11.72 -7.71 24.49
CA PHE A 432 -12.34 -7.60 23.17
C PHE A 432 -11.81 -8.68 22.23
N HIS A 433 -12.68 -9.25 21.40
CA HIS A 433 -12.30 -10.27 20.43
C HIS A 433 -13.16 -10.22 19.17
N ILE A 434 -12.56 -10.62 18.05
CA ILE A 434 -13.23 -10.89 16.77
C ILE A 434 -12.81 -12.27 16.26
N ALA A 435 -13.58 -12.83 15.34
CA ALA A 435 -13.29 -14.10 14.70
C ALA A 435 -13.58 -14.05 13.19
N VAL A 436 -12.75 -14.74 12.40
CA VAL A 436 -12.88 -14.88 10.96
C VAL A 436 -12.99 -16.36 10.63
N SER A 437 -14.14 -16.76 10.10
CA SER A 437 -14.37 -18.14 9.63
C SER A 437 -13.79 -18.31 8.23
N ALA A 438 -13.07 -19.40 7.96
CA ALA A 438 -12.59 -19.72 6.62
C ALA A 438 -13.67 -20.36 5.70
N TYR A 439 -14.94 -20.35 6.11
CA TYR A 439 -16.08 -20.88 5.35
C TYR A 439 -16.90 -19.74 4.72
N GLN A 440 -16.26 -19.00 3.82
CA GLN A 440 -16.85 -17.81 3.21
C GLN A 440 -16.29 -17.60 1.79
N PRO A 441 -16.93 -16.79 0.92
CA PRO A 441 -16.41 -16.49 -0.41
C PRO A 441 -14.97 -15.97 -0.42
N LYS A 442 -14.59 -15.15 0.56
CA LYS A 442 -13.24 -14.56 0.65
C LYS A 442 -12.26 -15.39 1.49
N ALA A 443 -12.47 -16.70 1.63
CA ALA A 443 -11.63 -17.57 2.46
C ALA A 443 -10.14 -17.56 2.05
N VAL A 444 -9.84 -17.46 0.75
CA VAL A 444 -8.45 -17.33 0.25
C VAL A 444 -7.81 -16.04 0.75
N MET A 445 -8.45 -14.89 0.53
CA MET A 445 -7.94 -13.60 1.03
C MET A 445 -7.81 -13.59 2.56
N ALA A 446 -8.79 -14.17 3.28
CA ALA A 446 -8.73 -14.30 4.73
C ALA A 446 -7.50 -15.11 5.19
N LYS A 447 -7.23 -16.25 4.53
CA LYS A 447 -6.02 -17.04 4.81
C LYS A 447 -4.76 -16.24 4.56
N VAL A 448 -4.62 -15.63 3.38
CA VAL A 448 -3.41 -14.89 2.99
C VAL A 448 -3.10 -13.75 3.96
N LEU A 449 -4.13 -13.03 4.45
CA LEU A 449 -3.96 -11.93 5.39
C LEU A 449 -3.67 -12.39 6.83
N LEU A 450 -4.24 -13.53 7.24
CA LEU A 450 -4.27 -13.93 8.64
C LEU A 450 -3.33 -15.09 8.97
N GLU A 451 -2.81 -15.85 8.01
CA GLU A 451 -1.98 -17.02 8.31
C GLU A 451 -0.76 -16.69 9.19
N PRO A 452 -0.37 -17.56 10.13
CA PRO A 452 0.77 -17.28 11.00
C PRO A 452 2.09 -17.20 10.26
N ARG A 453 2.25 -18.01 9.20
CA ARG A 453 3.46 -18.08 8.39
C ARG A 453 3.12 -18.36 6.94
N THR A 454 3.64 -17.52 6.07
CA THR A 454 3.60 -17.74 4.62
C THR A 454 4.70 -18.71 4.22
N VAL A 455 4.34 -19.69 3.38
CA VAL A 455 5.28 -20.63 2.78
C VAL A 455 5.98 -19.95 1.60
N VAL A 456 7.31 -19.93 1.65
CA VAL A 456 8.17 -19.33 0.62
C VAL A 456 8.98 -20.44 -0.04
N THR A 457 8.62 -20.81 -1.27
CA THR A 457 9.21 -21.94 -2.03
C THR A 457 10.53 -21.58 -2.71
N ASP A 458 10.66 -20.33 -3.16
CA ASP A 458 11.89 -19.73 -3.69
C ASP A 458 12.10 -18.37 -3.00
N SER A 459 13.35 -18.08 -2.66
CA SER A 459 13.78 -16.82 -2.07
C SER A 459 13.75 -15.63 -3.02
N ASN A 460 13.72 -15.89 -4.33
CA ASN A 460 13.73 -14.85 -5.36
C ASN A 460 12.36 -14.20 -5.53
N THR A 461 11.95 -13.42 -4.54
CA THR A 461 10.73 -12.62 -4.62
C THR A 461 11.04 -11.17 -5.01
N TYR A 462 10.08 -10.56 -5.67
CA TYR A 462 10.06 -9.18 -6.11
C TYR A 462 9.74 -8.19 -4.98
N ASP A 463 9.19 -8.64 -3.84
CA ASP A 463 8.84 -7.78 -2.69
C ASP A 463 8.94 -8.53 -1.35
N ILE A 464 8.17 -8.14 -0.34
CA ILE A 464 8.23 -8.73 1.00
C ILE A 464 7.66 -10.15 1.04
N THR A 465 8.21 -10.98 1.93
CA THR A 465 7.76 -12.37 2.13
C THR A 465 6.92 -12.61 3.39
N ALA A 466 6.59 -11.54 4.14
CA ALA A 466 5.80 -11.64 5.36
C ALA A 466 4.97 -10.37 5.62
N TRP A 467 3.70 -10.55 5.99
CA TRP A 467 2.73 -9.45 6.15
C TRP A 467 1.55 -9.77 7.09
N SER A 468 1.62 -10.88 7.84
CA SER A 468 0.48 -11.39 8.62
C SER A 468 -0.11 -10.33 9.57
N VAL A 469 -1.41 -10.10 9.43
CA VAL A 469 -2.15 -8.99 10.06
C VAL A 469 -2.02 -8.96 11.59
N PRO A 470 -2.09 -10.08 12.33
CA PRO A 470 -1.89 -10.05 13.78
C PRO A 470 -0.57 -9.40 14.22
N TYR A 471 0.52 -9.64 13.49
CA TYR A 471 1.82 -9.01 13.77
C TYR A 471 1.84 -7.54 13.35
N ALA A 472 1.38 -7.23 12.14
CA ALA A 472 1.36 -5.87 11.60
C ALA A 472 0.46 -4.91 12.40
N TYR A 473 -0.60 -5.42 13.04
CA TYR A 473 -1.57 -4.64 13.83
C TYR A 473 -1.35 -4.77 15.35
N GLY A 474 -0.40 -5.60 15.78
CA GLY A 474 -0.03 -5.72 17.20
C GLY A 474 -1.17 -6.23 18.07
N VAL A 475 -1.90 -7.24 17.58
CA VAL A 475 -3.02 -7.88 18.27
C VAL A 475 -2.71 -9.36 18.54
N LYS A 476 -3.19 -9.88 19.67
CA LYS A 476 -3.05 -11.31 19.96
C LYS A 476 -3.99 -12.09 19.05
N ALA A 477 -3.54 -13.26 18.59
CA ALA A 477 -4.34 -14.09 17.71
C ALA A 477 -4.10 -15.58 17.93
N TYR A 478 -5.09 -16.37 17.51
CA TYR A 478 -5.10 -17.83 17.53
C TYR A 478 -5.61 -18.36 16.19
N ALA A 479 -4.86 -19.27 15.57
CA ALA A 479 -5.30 -19.97 14.36
C ALA A 479 -5.81 -21.35 14.75
N VAL A 480 -7.08 -21.61 14.47
CA VAL A 480 -7.82 -22.78 14.98
C VAL A 480 -8.12 -23.74 13.83
N LYS A 481 -7.86 -25.04 14.05
CA LYS A 481 -8.07 -26.09 13.04
C LYS A 481 -9.53 -26.53 12.93
N GLU A 482 -10.34 -26.30 13.95
CA GLU A 482 -11.78 -26.53 13.88
C GLU A 482 -12.56 -25.32 13.36
N LYS A 483 -13.71 -25.59 12.72
CA LYS A 483 -14.71 -24.58 12.40
C LYS A 483 -15.43 -24.18 13.68
N LEU A 484 -15.18 -22.97 14.18
CA LEU A 484 -15.95 -22.40 15.28
C LEU A 484 -17.25 -21.77 14.76
N ASP A 485 -18.24 -21.67 15.63
CA ASP A 485 -19.46 -20.91 15.35
C ASP A 485 -19.17 -19.41 15.52
N VAL A 486 -19.22 -18.69 14.40
CA VAL A 486 -18.94 -17.24 14.33
C VAL A 486 -20.26 -16.53 14.10
N GLY A 487 -20.77 -15.91 15.15
CA GLY A 487 -22.00 -15.14 15.10
C GLY A 487 -21.76 -13.68 14.70
N ASN A 488 -22.83 -13.02 14.25
CA ASN A 488 -22.86 -11.56 14.14
C ASN A 488 -22.87 -10.98 15.55
N GLY A 489 -21.92 -10.13 15.93
CA GLY A 489 -21.95 -9.66 17.32
C GLY A 489 -20.78 -8.86 17.85
N TRP A 490 -19.94 -8.26 17.02
CA TRP A 490 -19.16 -7.17 17.59
C TRP A 490 -20.08 -6.00 17.88
N ARG A 491 -19.90 -5.40 19.06
CA ARG A 491 -20.75 -4.34 19.57
C ARG A 491 -20.74 -3.18 18.58
N THR A 492 -21.89 -2.53 18.41
CA THR A 492 -21.94 -1.15 17.92
C THR A 492 -20.87 -0.36 18.65
N ALA A 493 -20.17 0.53 17.94
CA ALA A 493 -19.01 1.19 18.51
C ALA A 493 -19.34 1.77 19.89
N THR A 494 -18.56 1.43 20.93
CA THR A 494 -18.81 1.94 22.28
C THR A 494 -18.96 3.45 22.22
N GLU A 495 -20.16 3.96 22.53
CA GLU A 495 -20.39 5.40 22.54
C GLU A 495 -19.47 6.04 23.59
N ILE A 496 -18.73 7.05 23.16
CA ILE A 496 -17.83 7.76 24.06
C ILE A 496 -18.66 8.67 24.95
N THR A 497 -18.59 8.42 26.26
CA THR A 497 -19.28 9.22 27.26
C THR A 497 -18.36 10.37 27.69
N PRO A 498 -18.74 11.65 27.43
CA PRO A 498 -17.97 12.80 27.88
C PRO A 498 -17.89 12.86 29.41
N VAL A 499 -16.81 13.44 29.93
CA VAL A 499 -16.65 13.66 31.38
C VAL A 499 -16.76 15.14 31.71
N ASN A 500 -17.42 15.47 32.83
CA ASN A 500 -17.45 16.84 33.34
C ASN A 500 -16.28 17.08 34.31
N ALA A 501 -15.09 17.30 33.76
CA ALA A 501 -13.86 17.39 34.54
C ALA A 501 -13.69 18.76 35.22
N THR A 502 -13.84 18.80 36.55
CA THR A 502 -13.58 19.99 37.38
C THR A 502 -12.12 20.10 37.83
N TYR A 503 -11.40 18.98 37.92
CA TYR A 503 -9.96 18.91 38.19
C TYR A 503 -9.16 18.49 36.95
N GLY A 504 -9.47 17.33 36.36
CA GLY A 504 -8.81 16.84 35.16
C GLY A 504 -9.49 15.63 34.52
N MET A 505 -8.85 15.07 33.50
CA MET A 505 -9.21 13.75 32.95
C MET A 505 -7.97 12.93 32.62
N LEU A 506 -8.12 11.61 32.70
CA LEU A 506 -7.13 10.62 32.29
C LEU A 506 -7.57 10.00 30.97
N ILE A 507 -6.62 9.75 30.08
CA ILE A 507 -6.86 9.12 28.79
C ILE A 507 -5.86 7.97 28.60
N PRO A 508 -6.33 6.72 28.55
CA PRO A 508 -5.47 5.57 28.28
C PRO A 508 -4.74 5.70 26.94
N TYR A 509 -3.47 5.32 26.93
CA TYR A 509 -2.58 5.48 25.78
C TYR A 509 -2.10 4.12 25.27
N GLN A 510 -2.94 3.45 24.48
CA GLN A 510 -2.77 2.01 24.14
C GLN A 510 -2.84 1.72 22.64
N SER A 511 -3.24 2.67 21.81
CA SER A 511 -3.37 2.51 20.36
C SER A 511 -3.08 3.81 19.62
N PHE A 512 -2.98 3.72 18.29
CA PHE A 512 -2.78 4.90 17.43
C PHE A 512 -3.91 5.94 17.57
N ASN A 513 -5.13 5.54 17.95
CA ASN A 513 -6.22 6.46 18.25
C ASN A 513 -5.87 7.42 19.38
N SER A 514 -5.18 6.96 20.43
CA SER A 514 -4.71 7.82 21.52
C SER A 514 -3.68 8.85 21.04
N ALA A 515 -2.84 8.50 20.06
CA ALA A 515 -1.89 9.43 19.44
C ALA A 515 -2.58 10.48 18.55
N LYS A 516 -3.60 10.09 17.77
CA LYS A 516 -4.42 11.05 17.01
C LYS A 516 -5.13 12.04 17.92
N LEU A 517 -5.69 11.53 19.02
CA LEU A 517 -6.29 12.35 20.05
C LEU A 517 -5.29 13.33 20.67
N LEU A 518 -4.08 12.87 20.97
CA LEU A 518 -3.01 13.73 21.47
C LEU A 518 -2.67 14.85 20.47
N ALA A 519 -2.47 14.49 19.20
CA ALA A 519 -2.19 15.44 18.13
C ALA A 519 -3.31 16.49 17.98
N ASP A 520 -4.57 16.07 18.02
CA ASP A 520 -5.73 16.98 17.93
C ASP A 520 -5.79 17.95 19.12
N MET A 521 -5.60 17.45 20.35
CA MET A 521 -5.56 18.29 21.55
C MET A 521 -4.42 19.32 21.50
N LEU A 522 -3.21 18.90 21.09
CA LEU A 522 -2.06 19.79 20.99
C LEU A 522 -2.30 20.89 19.94
N LYS A 523 -2.84 20.56 18.77
CA LYS A 523 -3.21 21.55 17.73
C LYS A 523 -4.18 22.60 18.23
N GLN A 524 -5.11 22.20 19.10
CA GLN A 524 -6.11 23.08 19.70
C GLN A 524 -5.59 23.82 20.95
N GLY A 525 -4.29 23.72 21.25
CA GLY A 525 -3.64 24.43 22.35
C GLY A 525 -3.93 23.85 23.74
N VAL A 526 -4.51 22.65 23.81
CA VAL A 526 -4.68 21.93 25.08
C VAL A 526 -3.32 21.40 25.52
N LYS A 527 -2.88 21.79 26.71
CA LYS A 527 -1.68 21.27 27.36
C LYS A 527 -1.96 19.90 27.95
N VAL A 528 -1.15 18.94 27.54
CA VAL A 528 -1.27 17.53 27.90
C VAL A 528 -0.04 17.11 28.68
N ARG A 529 -0.27 16.30 29.70
CA ARG A 529 0.77 15.61 30.47
C ARG A 529 0.73 14.12 30.18
N PHE A 530 1.79 13.39 30.50
CA PHE A 530 1.79 11.93 30.47
C PHE A 530 2.48 11.37 31.71
N ALA A 531 2.08 10.17 32.13
CA ALA A 531 2.69 9.46 33.24
C ALA A 531 3.90 8.62 32.78
N GLU A 532 5.06 8.79 33.41
CA GLU A 532 6.24 7.94 33.16
C GLU A 532 6.20 6.62 33.93
N LYS A 533 5.42 6.58 35.02
CA LYS A 533 5.25 5.40 35.87
C LYS A 533 3.77 5.04 35.98
N PRO A 534 3.44 3.75 36.11
CA PRO A 534 2.07 3.33 36.39
C PRO A 534 1.56 3.89 37.71
N PHE A 535 0.25 4.11 37.80
CA PHE A 535 -0.42 4.56 39.02
C PHE A 535 -1.82 3.93 39.13
N THR A 536 -2.42 4.02 40.31
CA THR A 536 -3.78 3.52 40.58
C THR A 536 -4.68 4.68 40.96
N TYR A 537 -5.86 4.76 40.33
CA TYR A 537 -6.91 5.72 40.66
C TYR A 537 -8.28 5.05 40.65
N GLN A 538 -9.03 5.21 41.75
CA GLN A 538 -10.31 4.54 42.00
C GLN A 538 -10.23 3.02 41.81
N GLY A 539 -9.14 2.41 42.30
CA GLY A 539 -8.88 0.98 42.19
C GLY A 539 -8.56 0.47 40.77
N LYS A 540 -8.46 1.35 39.76
CA LYS A 540 -8.03 1.00 38.41
C LYS A 540 -6.57 1.37 38.17
N ASN A 541 -5.84 0.51 37.47
CA ASN A 541 -4.46 0.78 37.09
C ASN A 541 -4.40 1.54 35.76
N TYR A 542 -3.49 2.50 35.71
CA TYR A 542 -3.15 3.28 34.52
C TYR A 542 -1.68 3.09 34.22
N ASP A 543 -1.38 2.75 32.97
CA ASP A 543 -0.02 2.44 32.53
C ASP A 543 0.77 3.69 32.15
N ARG A 544 2.06 3.47 31.88
CA ARG A 544 2.96 4.49 31.33
C ARG A 544 2.41 5.04 30.02
N GLY A 545 2.61 6.34 29.80
CA GLY A 545 2.09 7.08 28.67
C GLY A 545 0.64 7.53 28.82
N THR A 546 -0.10 7.12 29.86
CA THR A 546 -1.46 7.62 30.14
C THR A 546 -1.46 9.14 30.07
N LEU A 547 -2.28 9.70 29.18
CA LEU A 547 -2.35 11.15 28.99
C LEU A 547 -3.21 11.76 30.09
N ILE A 548 -2.80 12.92 30.57
CA ILE A 548 -3.40 13.61 31.70
C ILE A 548 -3.66 15.04 31.27
N VAL A 549 -4.92 15.46 31.31
CA VAL A 549 -5.31 16.85 31.01
C VAL A 549 -5.84 17.47 32.30
N LEU A 550 -5.11 18.47 32.81
CA LEU A 550 -5.44 19.14 34.08
C LEU A 550 -5.98 20.54 33.81
N LYS A 551 -6.98 20.94 34.59
CA LYS A 551 -7.53 22.30 34.59
C LYS A 551 -6.46 23.36 34.86
N THR A 552 -5.55 23.10 35.81
CA THR A 552 -4.50 24.06 36.22
C THR A 552 -3.58 24.48 35.08
N SER A 553 -3.40 23.62 34.06
CA SER A 553 -2.50 23.90 32.93
C SER A 553 -3.21 24.52 31.72
N ASN A 554 -4.54 24.59 31.73
CA ASN A 554 -5.35 24.83 30.55
C ASN A 554 -6.33 26.01 30.71
N ALA A 555 -6.60 26.71 29.61
CA ALA A 555 -7.56 27.80 29.57
C ALA A 555 -9.01 27.28 29.76
N PRO A 556 -9.97 28.14 30.16
CA PRO A 556 -11.39 27.78 30.16
C PRO A 556 -11.84 27.16 28.82
N GLY A 557 -12.72 26.14 28.87
CA GLY A 557 -13.20 25.43 27.68
C GLY A 557 -12.39 24.19 27.26
N TRP A 558 -11.25 23.92 27.91
CA TRP A 558 -10.40 22.75 27.62
C TRP A 558 -11.14 21.41 27.73
N ASN A 559 -12.07 21.27 28.68
CA ASN A 559 -12.82 20.04 28.90
C ASN A 559 -13.70 19.70 27.68
N ASP A 560 -14.32 20.71 27.07
CA ASP A 560 -15.16 20.51 25.88
C ASP A 560 -14.32 20.15 24.67
N ILE A 561 -13.15 20.77 24.52
CA ILE A 561 -12.20 20.46 23.45
C ILE A 561 -11.70 19.01 23.59
N ALA A 562 -11.25 18.62 24.79
CA ALA A 562 -10.76 17.28 25.06
C ALA A 562 -11.85 16.21 24.87
N ASN A 563 -13.08 16.44 25.36
CA ASN A 563 -14.20 15.53 25.13
C ASN A 563 -14.56 15.39 23.64
N LYS A 564 -14.53 16.48 22.85
CA LYS A 564 -14.73 16.42 21.40
C LYS A 564 -13.65 15.58 20.71
N ALA A 565 -12.39 15.74 21.09
CA ALA A 565 -11.29 14.92 20.59
C ALA A 565 -11.45 13.44 20.98
N CYS A 566 -11.85 13.14 22.22
CA CYS A 566 -12.22 11.80 22.69
C CYS A 566 -13.29 11.15 21.83
N ILE A 567 -14.38 11.87 21.55
CA ILE A 567 -15.46 11.38 20.69
C ILE A 567 -14.96 11.14 19.26
N LYS A 568 -14.26 12.12 18.67
CA LYS A 568 -13.75 12.05 17.29
C LYS A 568 -12.83 10.84 17.08
N HIS A 569 -11.99 10.54 18.08
CA HIS A 569 -10.97 9.50 17.99
C HIS A 569 -11.37 8.19 18.69
N HIS A 570 -12.61 8.06 19.17
CA HIS A 570 -13.11 6.86 19.83
C HIS A 570 -12.27 6.40 21.04
N VAL A 571 -11.88 7.35 21.90
CA VAL A 571 -11.13 7.07 23.12
C VAL A 571 -11.93 7.54 24.32
N GLN A 572 -12.26 6.62 25.23
CA GLN A 572 -13.03 6.92 26.43
C GLN A 572 -12.16 7.65 27.48
N PRO A 573 -12.46 8.91 27.84
CA PRO A 573 -11.78 9.58 28.94
C PRO A 573 -12.28 9.04 30.28
N VAL A 574 -11.45 9.16 31.31
CA VAL A 574 -11.82 8.92 32.70
C VAL A 574 -11.79 10.23 33.48
N LEU A 575 -12.86 10.49 34.23
CA LEU A 575 -12.96 11.66 35.09
C LEU A 575 -11.91 11.58 36.21
N LEU A 576 -11.11 12.64 36.35
CA LEU A 576 -10.14 12.78 37.43
C LEU A 576 -10.61 13.90 38.36
N GLU A 577 -11.03 13.55 39.57
CA GLU A 577 -11.65 14.46 40.54
C GLU A 577 -10.62 15.10 41.49
N THR A 578 -9.46 14.48 41.64
CA THR A 578 -8.40 14.90 42.55
C THR A 578 -7.01 14.61 41.98
N GLY A 579 -5.99 15.29 42.51
CA GLY A 579 -4.58 15.02 42.20
C GLY A 579 -3.98 13.85 42.99
N PHE A 580 -4.70 13.31 43.97
CA PHE A 580 -4.26 12.26 44.88
C PHE A 580 -4.55 10.86 44.31
N MET A 581 -3.51 10.04 44.14
CA MET A 581 -3.63 8.67 43.61
C MET A 581 -3.66 7.62 44.73
N ASP A 582 -4.37 6.50 44.50
CA ASP A 582 -4.42 5.40 45.47
C ASP A 582 -3.03 4.75 45.66
N LYS A 583 -2.26 4.68 44.56
CA LYS A 583 -0.88 4.18 44.50
C LYS A 583 -0.13 4.87 43.35
N GLY A 584 1.19 5.02 43.49
CA GLY A 584 2.05 5.61 42.46
C GLY A 584 2.15 7.13 42.58
N ALA A 585 2.42 7.79 41.46
CA ALA A 585 2.69 9.23 41.42
C ALA A 585 1.40 10.07 41.44
N ASP A 586 1.32 11.04 42.37
CA ASP A 586 0.29 12.08 42.35
C ASP A 586 0.44 13.00 41.13
N MET A 587 -0.62 13.71 40.74
CA MET A 587 -0.66 14.53 39.51
C MET A 587 0.30 15.73 39.51
N GLY A 588 0.85 16.09 40.67
CA GLY A 588 1.91 17.10 40.81
C GLY A 588 3.34 16.54 40.80
N SER A 589 3.49 15.21 40.67
CA SER A 589 4.79 14.53 40.71
C SER A 589 5.68 14.89 39.50
N PRO A 590 7.01 14.92 39.66
CA PRO A 590 7.94 15.03 38.53
C PRO A 590 7.86 13.87 37.53
N ASP A 591 7.24 12.73 37.92
CA ASP A 591 6.96 11.58 37.05
C ASP A 591 5.73 11.82 36.13
N VAL A 592 5.06 12.97 36.26
CA VAL A 592 3.95 13.42 35.40
C VAL A 592 4.45 14.58 34.52
N LYS A 593 5.06 14.23 33.40
CA LYS A 593 5.70 15.17 32.47
C LYS A 593 4.68 15.95 31.66
N ILE A 594 4.99 17.20 31.34
CA ILE A 594 4.20 18.02 30.42
C ILE A 594 4.79 17.92 29.03
N ILE A 595 3.94 17.81 28.02
CA ILE A 595 4.35 17.94 26.62
C ILE A 595 4.51 19.43 26.33
N ASN A 596 5.72 19.85 26.00
CA ASN A 596 6.10 21.26 25.84
C ASN A 596 5.53 21.86 24.55
N GLY A 597 4.23 22.11 24.55
CA GLY A 597 3.49 22.70 23.43
C GLY A 597 3.28 21.74 22.26
N ALA A 598 2.61 22.23 21.22
CA ALA A 598 2.46 21.51 19.97
C ALA A 598 3.78 21.61 19.17
N PRO A 599 4.54 20.51 18.96
CA PRO A 599 5.82 20.59 18.27
C PRO A 599 5.63 21.00 16.82
N LYS A 600 6.45 21.94 16.33
CA LYS A 600 6.58 22.20 14.89
C LYS A 600 7.47 21.12 14.27
N VAL A 601 6.93 20.39 13.31
CA VAL A 601 7.60 19.26 12.67
C VAL A 601 8.04 19.63 11.24
N ALA A 602 9.26 19.25 10.90
CA ALA A 602 9.81 19.30 9.56
C ALA A 602 10.17 17.90 9.06
N LEU A 603 10.04 17.68 7.76
CA LEU A 603 10.40 16.45 7.05
C LEU A 603 11.38 16.79 5.92
N LEU A 604 12.48 16.05 5.83
CA LEU A 604 13.40 16.17 4.70
C LEU A 604 12.83 15.51 3.44
N THR A 605 12.92 16.24 2.32
CA THR A 605 12.44 15.86 1.00
C THR A 605 13.47 16.18 -0.10
N GLY A 606 13.17 15.92 -1.37
CA GLY A 606 14.05 16.24 -2.49
C GLY A 606 14.96 15.09 -2.92
N GLU A 607 15.85 15.35 -3.88
CA GLU A 607 16.68 14.38 -4.62
C GLU A 607 17.50 13.38 -3.76
N GLN A 608 17.75 13.66 -2.49
CA GLN A 608 18.46 12.77 -1.58
C GLN A 608 17.55 11.90 -0.70
N ALA A 609 16.25 12.24 -0.62
CA ALA A 609 15.25 11.47 0.11
C ALA A 609 14.55 10.48 -0.82
N SER A 610 14.28 9.28 -0.32
CA SER A 610 13.36 8.35 -0.98
C SER A 610 11.98 9.01 -1.08
N SER A 611 11.44 9.13 -2.29
CA SER A 611 10.11 9.72 -2.49
C SER A 611 9.03 8.90 -1.78
N LEU A 612 9.15 7.57 -1.80
CA LEU A 612 8.24 6.65 -1.09
C LEU A 612 8.36 6.82 0.44
N GLY A 613 9.58 6.80 0.99
CA GLY A 613 9.81 6.97 2.43
C GLY A 613 9.34 8.33 2.96
N ALA A 614 9.61 9.41 2.22
CA ALA A 614 9.08 10.74 2.53
C ALA A 614 7.55 10.79 2.38
N GLY A 615 7.00 10.11 1.37
CA GLY A 615 5.57 9.99 1.13
C GLY A 615 4.81 9.32 2.28
N GLU A 616 5.37 8.25 2.85
CA GLU A 616 4.78 7.55 3.99
C GLU A 616 4.65 8.44 5.21
N VAL A 617 5.70 9.19 5.55
CA VAL A 617 5.69 10.17 6.65
C VAL A 617 4.71 11.31 6.34
N TRP A 618 4.75 11.86 5.13
CA TRP A 618 3.88 12.97 4.76
C TRP A 618 2.40 12.58 4.84
N HIS A 619 2.01 11.45 4.24
CA HIS A 619 0.65 10.91 4.30
C HIS A 619 0.23 10.59 5.74
N TYR A 620 1.14 10.04 6.56
CA TYR A 620 0.86 9.78 7.96
C TYR A 620 0.48 11.06 8.70
N PHE A 621 1.25 12.14 8.55
CA PHE A 621 0.95 13.42 9.18
C PHE A 621 -0.32 14.05 8.64
N ASP A 622 -0.48 14.10 7.32
CA ASP A 622 -1.56 14.85 6.68
C ASP A 622 -2.92 14.12 6.76
N GLN A 623 -2.94 12.83 6.40
CA GLN A 623 -4.18 12.06 6.23
C GLN A 623 -4.57 11.20 7.44
N GLN A 624 -3.62 10.81 8.29
CA GLN A 624 -3.91 9.88 9.39
C GLN A 624 -3.87 10.55 10.76
N LEU A 625 -2.82 11.31 11.04
CA LEU A 625 -2.62 12.05 12.28
C LEU A 625 -3.34 13.41 12.25
N GLU A 626 -3.61 13.93 11.04
CA GLU A 626 -4.15 15.26 10.80
C GLU A 626 -3.34 16.36 11.51
N TYR A 627 -2.00 16.29 11.44
CA TYR A 627 -1.08 17.18 12.13
C TYR A 627 -0.14 17.91 11.16
N PRO A 628 0.09 19.23 11.32
CA PRO A 628 0.89 20.00 10.38
C PRO A 628 2.34 19.51 10.29
N ILE A 629 2.85 19.42 9.06
CA ILE A 629 4.24 19.10 8.76
C ILE A 629 4.80 20.05 7.69
N ASN A 630 6.08 20.41 7.82
CA ASN A 630 6.78 21.27 6.87
C ASN A 630 7.74 20.43 6.03
N LEU A 631 7.52 20.38 4.71
CA LEU A 631 8.41 19.67 3.79
C LEU A 631 9.59 20.56 3.42
N ILE A 632 10.81 20.08 3.63
CA ILE A 632 12.04 20.84 3.43
C ILE A 632 12.96 20.06 2.52
N ASN A 633 13.25 20.59 1.34
CA ASN A 633 14.20 19.95 0.45
C ASN A 633 15.59 19.94 1.08
N VAL A 634 16.30 18.81 0.95
CA VAL A 634 17.67 18.65 1.46
C VAL A 634 18.60 19.75 0.91
N SER A 635 18.40 20.19 -0.34
CA SER A 635 19.14 21.30 -0.96
C SER A 635 18.97 22.65 -0.25
N ASP A 636 17.88 22.81 0.50
CA ASP A 636 17.52 24.06 1.18
C ASP A 636 17.96 24.09 2.64
N LEU A 637 18.46 22.97 3.17
CA LEU A 637 18.93 22.85 4.54
C LEU A 637 19.92 23.94 4.94
N GLY A 638 20.80 24.37 4.05
CA GLY A 638 21.74 25.46 4.31
C GLY A 638 21.06 26.79 4.66
N ARG A 639 19.92 27.08 4.03
CA ARG A 639 19.18 28.36 4.13
C ARG A 639 18.13 28.36 5.23
N VAL A 640 17.60 27.19 5.60
CA VAL A 640 16.56 27.05 6.62
C VAL A 640 17.11 27.31 8.03
N ASN A 641 16.37 28.06 8.85
CA ASN A 641 16.65 28.18 10.28
C ASN A 641 15.99 27.02 11.04
N LEU A 642 16.78 26.00 11.41
CA LEU A 642 16.25 24.81 12.09
C LEU A 642 15.69 25.10 13.49
N ARG A 643 16.03 26.24 14.12
CA ARG A 643 15.50 26.63 15.43
C ARG A 643 13.99 26.91 15.43
N ASP A 644 13.40 27.09 14.25
CA ASP A 644 11.96 27.31 14.10
C ASP A 644 11.15 26.01 14.27
N TYR A 645 11.82 24.87 14.34
CA TYR A 645 11.23 23.53 14.46
C TYR A 645 11.66 22.87 15.77
N GLN A 646 10.84 21.93 16.26
CA GLN A 646 11.17 21.09 17.42
C GLN A 646 11.53 19.67 16.99
N VAL A 647 10.99 19.21 15.86
CA VAL A 647 11.24 17.87 15.34
C VAL A 647 11.65 17.97 13.87
N LEU A 648 12.75 17.31 13.52
CA LEU A 648 13.20 17.12 12.14
C LEU A 648 13.25 15.62 11.83
N ILE A 649 12.50 15.20 10.81
CA ILE A 649 12.41 13.82 10.36
C ILE A 649 13.28 13.64 9.12
N VAL A 650 14.13 12.62 9.16
CA VAL A 650 15.00 12.18 8.07
C VAL A 650 14.52 10.79 7.65
N PRO A 651 13.64 10.70 6.63
CA PRO A 651 13.12 9.42 6.15
C PRO A 651 14.23 8.66 5.42
N ASP A 652 13.93 7.46 4.90
CA ASP A 652 14.84 6.74 4.03
C ASP A 652 15.37 7.59 2.86
N GLY A 653 16.58 7.28 2.41
CA GLY A 653 17.22 8.01 1.32
C GLY A 653 18.74 7.94 1.33
N TYR A 654 19.34 8.42 0.25
CA TYR A 654 20.78 8.48 0.04
C TYR A 654 21.30 9.89 0.29
N TYR A 655 21.41 10.25 1.57
CA TYR A 655 21.83 11.58 2.00
C TYR A 655 23.35 11.76 1.96
N ARG A 656 23.90 12.08 0.80
CA ARG A 656 25.29 12.55 0.67
C ARG A 656 25.58 13.72 1.62
N SER A 657 24.59 14.57 1.87
CA SER A 657 24.66 15.68 2.81
C SER A 657 24.87 15.26 4.27
N LEU A 658 24.50 14.04 4.69
CA LEU A 658 24.81 13.55 6.05
C LEU A 658 26.28 13.12 6.20
N GLY A 659 27.01 12.97 5.10
CA GLY A 659 28.46 12.78 5.10
C GLY A 659 29.24 14.11 5.06
N ASP A 660 28.56 15.24 4.83
CA ASP A 660 29.17 16.57 4.75
C ASP A 660 29.23 17.25 6.11
N LYS A 661 30.39 17.82 6.46
CA LYS A 661 30.67 18.36 7.80
C LYS A 661 29.79 19.57 8.16
N PRO A 662 29.67 20.63 7.33
CA PRO A 662 28.78 21.75 7.59
C PRO A 662 27.33 21.33 7.86
N THR A 663 26.79 20.42 7.05
CA THR A 663 25.42 19.93 7.25
C THR A 663 25.30 19.14 8.55
N THR A 664 26.23 18.23 8.80
CA THR A 664 26.28 17.42 10.03
C THR A 664 26.40 18.28 11.28
N ASP A 665 27.30 19.27 11.29
CA ASP A 665 27.49 20.18 12.43
C ASP A 665 26.21 20.99 12.68
N LYS A 666 25.56 21.51 11.62
CA LYS A 666 24.28 22.23 11.73
C LYS A 666 23.17 21.35 12.33
N LEU A 667 23.06 20.09 11.92
CA LEU A 667 22.09 19.16 12.48
C LEU A 667 22.41 18.82 13.95
N LYS A 668 23.67 18.60 14.30
CA LYS A 668 24.09 18.39 15.69
C LYS A 668 23.81 19.60 16.57
N ASP A 669 24.02 20.81 16.06
CA ASP A 669 23.72 22.05 16.78
C ASP A 669 22.21 22.23 16.99
N PHE A 670 21.39 21.85 16.00
CA PHE A 670 19.94 21.77 16.17
C PHE A 670 19.55 20.83 17.32
N VAL A 671 20.10 19.61 17.34
CA VAL A 671 19.79 18.63 18.40
C VAL A 671 20.30 19.12 19.76
N ARG A 672 21.55 19.57 19.85
CA ARG A 672 22.12 20.12 21.10
C ARG A 672 21.33 21.30 21.65
N GLY A 673 20.71 22.08 20.78
CA GLY A 673 19.83 23.21 21.13
C GLY A 673 18.43 22.83 21.61
N GLY A 674 18.12 21.54 21.77
CA GLY A 674 16.78 21.06 22.17
C GLY A 674 15.93 20.49 21.05
N GLY A 675 16.46 20.46 19.82
CA GLY A 675 15.81 19.84 18.68
C GLY A 675 15.79 18.32 18.79
N LYS A 676 14.80 17.70 18.16
CA LYS A 676 14.71 16.25 18.02
C LYS A 676 14.92 15.83 16.58
N LEU A 677 15.87 14.93 16.34
CA LEU A 677 16.08 14.33 15.03
C LEU A 677 15.50 12.91 15.03
N ILE A 678 14.67 12.55 14.05
CA ILE A 678 14.15 11.19 13.88
C ILE A 678 14.71 10.66 12.55
N ALA A 679 15.58 9.66 12.61
CA ALA A 679 16.19 9.05 11.43
C ALA A 679 15.64 7.64 11.18
N MET A 680 15.39 7.32 9.90
CA MET A 680 14.79 6.05 9.48
C MET A 680 15.68 5.32 8.45
N GLU A 681 15.72 3.98 8.54
CA GLU A 681 16.28 3.09 7.52
C GLU A 681 17.72 3.48 7.11
N ASN A 682 17.98 3.75 5.82
CA ASN A 682 19.33 4.05 5.35
C ASN A 682 19.89 5.35 5.94
N ALA A 683 19.04 6.29 6.38
CA ALA A 683 19.52 7.47 7.10
C ALA A 683 20.24 7.08 8.42
N VAL A 684 19.77 6.03 9.10
CA VAL A 684 20.42 5.50 10.31
C VAL A 684 21.77 4.88 9.95
N SER A 685 21.86 4.16 8.83
CA SER A 685 23.11 3.54 8.37
C SER A 685 24.18 4.59 8.06
N LEU A 686 23.80 5.67 7.37
CA LEU A 686 24.67 6.80 7.08
C LEU A 686 25.14 7.49 8.38
N MET A 687 24.24 7.70 9.35
CA MET A 687 24.58 8.29 10.65
C MET A 687 25.48 7.38 11.48
N ALA A 688 25.31 6.05 11.41
CA ALA A 688 26.16 5.09 12.10
C ALA A 688 27.61 5.06 11.60
N GLY A 689 27.86 5.60 10.40
CA GLY A 689 29.22 5.85 9.89
C GLY A 689 29.91 7.09 10.49
N GLY A 690 29.18 7.94 11.22
CA GLY A 690 29.69 9.15 11.86
C GLY A 690 29.59 9.12 13.38
N GLU A 691 29.90 10.27 14.02
CA GLU A 691 29.84 10.42 15.48
C GLU A 691 28.42 10.81 15.95
N TRP A 692 27.49 9.86 15.87
CA TRP A 692 26.08 10.07 16.23
C TRP A 692 25.60 9.21 17.43
N GLY A 693 26.47 8.42 18.05
CA GLY A 693 26.14 7.57 19.20
C GLY A 693 25.59 6.18 18.86
N ILE A 694 25.34 5.93 17.58
CA ILE A 694 25.01 4.61 17.01
C ILE A 694 26.16 4.13 16.12
N LYS A 695 26.40 2.82 16.07
CA LYS A 695 27.49 2.22 15.28
C LYS A 695 26.99 0.99 14.53
N ASN A 696 27.44 0.84 13.29
CA ASN A 696 27.23 -0.38 12.52
C ASN A 696 27.82 -1.57 13.29
N LYS A 697 27.08 -2.68 13.33
CA LYS A 697 27.56 -3.91 13.94
C LYS A 697 28.51 -4.60 12.96
N ASP A 698 29.79 -4.63 13.32
CA ASP A 698 30.80 -5.32 12.51
C ASP A 698 30.50 -6.82 12.39
N ASP A 699 30.60 -7.33 11.18
CA ASP A 699 30.53 -8.76 10.93
C ASP A 699 31.83 -9.44 11.39
N LYS A 700 31.92 -9.76 12.68
CA LYS A 700 33.08 -10.45 13.27
C LYS A 700 33.12 -11.94 12.95
N SER A 701 32.15 -12.47 12.21
CA SER A 701 32.20 -13.84 11.72
C SER A 701 32.99 -13.87 10.42
N GLY A 702 34.16 -14.51 10.46
CA GLY A 702 35.12 -14.49 9.37
C GLY A 702 34.47 -14.76 8.01
N GLU A 703 34.77 -13.88 7.05
CA GLU A 703 34.64 -14.23 5.64
C GLU A 703 35.25 -15.62 5.46
N ASP A 704 34.55 -16.47 4.72
CA ASP A 704 35.08 -17.76 4.30
C ASP A 704 36.34 -17.45 3.47
N LYS A 705 37.53 -17.48 4.11
CA LYS A 705 38.82 -17.18 3.47
C LYS A 705 39.40 -18.43 2.80
N GLY A 706 38.56 -19.41 2.49
CA GLY A 706 38.98 -20.56 1.68
C GLY A 706 39.42 -20.08 0.30
N GLU A 707 40.46 -20.71 -0.27
CA GLU A 707 40.98 -20.40 -1.62
C GLU A 707 39.89 -20.39 -2.71
N TYR A 708 38.77 -21.07 -2.44
CA TYR A 708 37.64 -21.20 -3.35
C TYR A 708 36.44 -20.29 -3.04
N ALA A 709 36.45 -19.48 -1.98
CA ALA A 709 35.31 -18.62 -1.63
C ALA A 709 35.03 -17.52 -2.66
N ASN A 710 36.04 -17.15 -3.43
CA ASN A 710 35.93 -16.24 -4.56
C ASN A 710 35.45 -16.92 -5.85
N LEU A 711 35.39 -18.27 -5.90
CA LEU A 711 34.85 -18.99 -7.04
C LEU A 711 33.32 -18.87 -7.05
N ARG A 712 32.81 -17.95 -7.85
CA ARG A 712 31.37 -17.78 -8.11
C ARG A 712 31.01 -18.45 -9.43
N LYS A 713 29.92 -19.21 -9.45
CA LYS A 713 29.33 -19.69 -10.70
C LYS A 713 28.58 -18.53 -11.36
N TYR A 714 28.94 -18.20 -12.59
CA TYR A 714 28.27 -17.13 -13.34
C TYR A 714 26.76 -17.37 -13.53
N GLY A 715 26.34 -18.64 -13.61
CA GLY A 715 24.92 -19.03 -13.67
C GLY A 715 24.11 -18.66 -12.42
N ASP A 716 24.77 -18.46 -11.27
CA ASP A 716 24.12 -18.10 -10.01
C ASP A 716 24.13 -16.58 -9.75
N ARG A 717 24.57 -15.76 -10.71
CA ARG A 717 24.75 -14.30 -10.53
C ARG A 717 23.46 -13.61 -10.07
N ASP A 718 22.31 -14.06 -10.56
CA ASP A 718 20.99 -13.49 -10.27
C ASP A 718 20.38 -14.02 -8.96
N LYS A 719 21.01 -15.02 -8.32
CA LYS A 719 20.57 -15.59 -7.03
C LYS A 719 21.60 -15.48 -5.91
N GLY A 720 22.85 -15.14 -6.24
CA GLY A 720 23.96 -15.11 -5.29
C GLY A 720 23.73 -14.14 -4.12
N TYR A 721 23.05 -13.02 -4.38
CA TYR A 721 22.70 -12.03 -3.36
C TYR A 721 21.62 -12.53 -2.38
N LEU A 722 20.73 -13.44 -2.81
CA LEU A 722 19.60 -13.92 -2.00
C LEU A 722 20.06 -14.55 -0.68
N SER A 723 21.20 -15.27 -0.74
CA SER A 723 21.86 -15.88 0.42
C SER A 723 22.18 -14.91 1.55
N ALA A 724 22.31 -13.61 1.23
CA ALA A 724 22.64 -12.52 2.13
C ALA A 724 21.58 -11.40 2.10
N SER A 725 20.33 -11.70 1.74
CA SER A 725 19.24 -10.73 1.63
C SER A 725 18.10 -11.02 2.62
N ILE A 726 17.27 -10.01 2.86
CA ILE A 726 15.99 -10.11 3.56
C ILE A 726 14.95 -9.31 2.76
N PRO A 727 14.25 -9.89 1.78
CA PRO A 727 13.25 -9.15 1.00
C PRO A 727 12.13 -8.56 1.88
N GLY A 728 11.79 -9.25 2.97
CA GLY A 728 10.93 -8.75 4.03
C GLY A 728 10.54 -9.87 4.99
N ALA A 729 10.96 -9.78 6.26
CA ALA A 729 10.72 -10.78 7.29
C ALA A 729 10.31 -10.14 8.61
N ILE A 730 9.44 -10.82 9.36
CA ILE A 730 8.92 -10.34 10.64
C ILE A 730 9.85 -10.83 11.76
N PHE A 731 10.29 -9.89 12.59
CA PHE A 731 11.07 -10.17 13.79
C PHE A 731 10.37 -9.63 15.03
N LYS A 732 10.42 -10.41 16.12
CA LYS A 732 9.99 -9.98 17.44
C LYS A 732 11.15 -9.26 18.13
N LEU A 733 10.98 -7.98 18.40
CA LEU A 733 11.90 -7.20 19.21
C LEU A 733 11.47 -7.27 20.67
N ASP A 734 12.45 -7.40 21.57
CA ASP A 734 12.24 -7.05 22.97
C ASP A 734 12.21 -5.54 23.07
N LEU A 735 11.16 -5.01 23.68
CA LEU A 735 10.89 -3.59 23.77
C LEU A 735 10.94 -3.13 25.23
N ASP A 736 11.78 -2.16 25.52
CA ASP A 736 11.73 -1.41 26.78
C ASP A 736 10.52 -0.46 26.76
N ASN A 737 9.39 -0.98 27.22
CA ASN A 737 8.16 -0.21 27.38
C ASN A 737 8.16 0.73 28.60
N THR A 738 9.30 0.88 29.28
CA THR A 738 9.51 1.90 30.33
C THR A 738 10.13 3.18 29.79
N HIS A 739 10.72 3.16 28.60
CA HIS A 739 11.16 4.34 27.87
C HIS A 739 9.98 4.99 27.11
N PRO A 740 9.86 6.34 27.01
CA PRO A 740 8.73 7.01 26.35
C PRO A 740 8.43 6.57 24.93
N LEU A 741 9.47 6.17 24.19
CA LEU A 741 9.33 5.59 22.85
C LEU A 741 8.45 4.32 22.86
N GLY A 742 8.57 3.46 23.89
CA GLY A 742 7.83 2.20 24.02
C GLY A 742 6.49 2.30 24.76
N PHE A 743 6.02 3.51 25.11
CA PHE A 743 4.72 3.66 25.80
C PHE A 743 3.54 3.17 24.96
N GLY A 744 2.58 2.51 25.61
CA GLY A 744 1.42 1.89 24.95
C GLY A 744 1.67 0.50 24.34
N TYR A 745 2.88 -0.04 24.53
CA TYR A 745 3.24 -1.40 24.08
C TYR A 745 3.45 -2.35 25.26
N PRO A 746 3.26 -3.67 25.04
CA PRO A 746 3.86 -4.68 25.90
C PRO A 746 5.40 -4.64 25.82
N ASP A 747 6.07 -5.59 26.44
CA ASP A 747 7.52 -5.76 26.41
C ASP A 747 8.08 -6.26 25.06
N TYR A 748 7.30 -6.17 23.99
CA TYR A 748 7.70 -6.56 22.65
C TYR A 748 7.04 -5.73 21.54
N TYR A 749 7.68 -5.72 20.39
CA TYR A 749 7.17 -5.15 19.14
C TYR A 749 7.54 -6.06 17.96
N TYR A 750 6.65 -6.20 16.97
CA TYR A 750 6.97 -6.91 15.73
C TYR A 750 7.39 -5.90 14.67
N THR A 751 8.63 -5.98 14.23
CA THR A 751 9.18 -5.16 13.14
C THR A 751 9.17 -5.95 11.83
N LEU A 752 9.02 -5.24 10.71
CA LEU A 752 9.25 -5.78 9.38
C LEU A 752 10.65 -5.37 8.91
N LYS A 753 11.56 -6.34 8.87
CA LYS A 753 12.95 -6.10 8.45
C LYS A 753 13.12 -6.40 6.97
N GLN A 754 13.76 -5.49 6.23
CA GLN A 754 13.95 -5.55 4.77
C GLN A 754 15.42 -5.51 4.33
N ASP A 755 16.35 -5.54 5.28
CA ASP A 755 17.78 -5.49 5.02
C ASP A 755 18.60 -6.25 6.06
N ALA A 756 19.91 -6.35 5.84
CA ALA A 756 20.85 -6.94 6.77
C ALA A 756 21.43 -5.95 7.80
N ALA A 757 21.00 -4.69 7.80
CA ALA A 757 21.59 -3.65 8.63
C ALA A 757 21.33 -3.94 10.11
N LEU A 758 22.39 -3.93 10.90
CA LEU A 758 22.37 -4.14 12.33
C LEU A 758 23.29 -3.13 13.00
N TYR A 759 22.93 -2.72 14.21
CA TYR A 759 23.71 -1.77 14.99
C TYR A 759 24.09 -2.39 16.33
N ASP A 760 25.30 -2.05 16.79
CA ASP A 760 25.76 -2.45 18.12
C ASP A 760 24.85 -1.87 19.19
N PHE A 761 24.81 -2.54 20.36
CA PHE A 761 24.19 -1.93 21.53
C PHE A 761 24.86 -0.59 21.84
N MET A 762 24.04 0.46 21.89
CA MET A 762 24.43 1.81 22.22
C MET A 762 24.95 1.82 23.66
N LYS A 763 26.13 2.42 23.87
CA LYS A 763 26.77 2.50 25.19
C LYS A 763 26.27 3.69 26.01
N ASP A 764 26.09 4.81 25.33
CA ASP A 764 25.76 6.11 25.93
C ASP A 764 24.37 6.59 25.46
N GLY A 765 23.49 5.64 25.14
CA GLY A 765 22.11 5.89 24.70
C GLY A 765 21.19 4.70 25.05
N TRP A 766 19.90 4.84 24.75
CA TRP A 766 18.87 3.88 25.10
C TRP A 766 18.66 2.86 23.98
N ASN A 767 18.81 1.58 24.32
CA ASN A 767 18.51 0.46 23.43
C ASN A 767 17.05 0.03 23.62
N VAL A 768 16.12 0.84 23.13
CA VAL A 768 14.68 0.68 23.41
C VAL A 768 14.12 -0.58 22.76
N GLY A 769 14.52 -0.89 21.53
CA GLY A 769 14.06 -2.07 20.80
C GLY A 769 15.24 -2.88 20.32
N VAL A 770 15.41 -4.07 20.90
CA VAL A 770 16.55 -4.93 20.62
C VAL A 770 16.13 -6.24 19.99
N LEU A 771 16.94 -6.68 19.04
CA LEU A 771 16.83 -7.96 18.40
C LEU A 771 17.61 -8.99 19.23
N LYS A 772 16.92 -9.92 19.91
CA LYS A 772 17.56 -11.04 20.62
C LYS A 772 17.70 -12.28 19.73
N LYS A 773 18.31 -13.34 20.29
CA LYS A 773 18.37 -14.67 19.67
C LYS A 773 16.97 -15.22 19.41
N ASP A 774 16.82 -15.98 18.32
CA ASP A 774 15.59 -16.66 17.92
C ASP A 774 14.37 -15.73 17.74
N ALA A 775 14.62 -14.46 17.39
CA ALA A 775 13.61 -13.43 17.19
C ALA A 775 12.83 -13.54 15.86
N HIS A 776 13.29 -14.37 14.91
CA HIS A 776 12.65 -14.53 13.60
C HIS A 776 11.29 -15.23 13.70
N VAL A 777 10.25 -14.62 13.13
CA VAL A 777 8.86 -15.10 13.24
C VAL A 777 8.37 -15.72 11.93
N SER A 778 8.50 -14.97 10.83
CA SER A 778 7.99 -15.33 9.50
C SER A 778 8.74 -14.59 8.40
N GLY A 779 8.70 -15.12 7.18
CA GLY A 779 9.40 -14.60 6.01
C GLY A 779 10.72 -15.30 5.72
N TYR A 780 11.30 -14.95 4.58
CA TYR A 780 12.59 -15.45 4.13
C TYR A 780 13.73 -14.61 4.72
N VAL A 781 14.75 -15.32 5.19
CA VAL A 781 16.01 -14.75 5.64
C VAL A 781 17.12 -15.55 5.00
N GLY A 782 18.01 -14.87 4.27
CA GLY A 782 19.19 -15.48 3.66
C GLY A 782 20.01 -16.28 4.68
N TYR A 783 20.42 -17.50 4.31
CA TYR A 783 21.09 -18.42 5.24
C TYR A 783 22.40 -17.85 5.82
N LYS A 784 23.08 -16.94 5.11
CA LYS A 784 24.29 -16.27 5.61
C LYS A 784 23.98 -15.24 6.69
N LEU A 785 22.76 -14.72 6.74
CA LEU A 785 22.32 -13.73 7.74
C LEU A 785 21.65 -14.38 8.96
N LYS A 786 21.02 -15.54 8.79
CA LYS A 786 20.17 -16.15 9.84
C LYS A 786 20.87 -16.29 11.20
N SER A 787 22.15 -16.62 11.21
CA SER A 787 22.93 -16.75 12.46
C SER A 787 23.43 -15.39 13.02
N LYS A 788 23.41 -14.33 12.20
CA LYS A 788 23.93 -12.98 12.48
C LYS A 788 22.86 -12.01 12.99
N LEU A 789 21.60 -12.21 12.61
CA LEU A 789 20.45 -11.38 12.99
C LEU A 789 20.03 -11.59 14.45
N LYS A 790 20.88 -11.12 15.36
CA LYS A 790 20.70 -11.16 16.81
C LYS A 790 21.60 -10.13 17.49
N ASP A 791 21.32 -9.88 18.76
CA ASP A 791 22.10 -9.07 19.69
C ASP A 791 22.40 -7.66 19.13
N ALA A 792 21.37 -6.98 18.63
CA ALA A 792 21.49 -5.69 17.94
C ALA A 792 20.38 -4.71 18.35
N THR A 793 20.66 -3.41 18.24
CA THR A 793 19.67 -2.35 18.47
C THR A 793 19.01 -1.98 17.15
N LEU A 794 17.67 -1.99 17.13
CA LEU A 794 16.88 -1.54 15.97
C LEU A 794 16.06 -0.28 16.28
N LEU A 795 15.68 -0.07 17.55
CA LEU A 795 15.06 1.16 18.02
C LEU A 795 15.97 1.78 19.09
N GLY A 796 16.57 2.92 18.77
CA GLY A 796 17.57 3.57 19.63
C GLY A 796 17.23 5.02 19.92
N VAL A 797 17.63 5.52 21.09
CA VAL A 797 17.53 6.96 21.43
C VAL A 797 18.86 7.44 22.00
N GLN A 798 19.45 8.46 21.38
CA GLN A 798 20.67 9.11 21.83
C GLN A 798 20.35 10.52 22.33
N ASP A 799 20.59 10.78 23.61
CA ASP A 799 20.55 12.15 24.13
C ASP A 799 21.79 12.92 23.66
N MET A 800 21.59 14.19 23.27
CA MET A 800 22.66 15.05 22.79
C MET A 800 22.35 16.51 23.14
N GLY A 801 23.07 17.05 24.14
CA GLY A 801 22.81 18.39 24.66
C GLY A 801 21.41 18.48 25.28
N GLY A 802 20.61 19.47 24.88
CA GLY A 802 19.22 19.63 25.35
C GLY A 802 18.19 18.82 24.56
N GLY A 803 18.59 18.10 23.50
CA GLY A 803 17.68 17.35 22.63
C GLY A 803 18.11 15.90 22.45
N SER A 804 17.53 15.22 21.45
CA SER A 804 17.76 13.80 21.23
C SER A 804 17.68 13.40 19.75
N VAL A 805 18.30 12.25 19.45
CA VAL A 805 18.18 11.56 18.17
C VAL A 805 17.45 10.24 18.39
N VAL A 806 16.40 9.98 17.63
CA VAL A 806 15.67 8.71 17.61
C VAL A 806 16.03 7.96 16.33
N TYR A 807 16.41 6.70 16.46
CA TYR A 807 16.79 5.81 15.38
C TYR A 807 15.74 4.73 15.18
N PHE A 808 15.20 4.66 13.97
CA PHE A 808 14.36 3.58 13.48
C PHE A 808 15.12 2.82 12.40
N SER A 809 15.79 1.72 12.77
CA SER A 809 16.54 0.89 11.81
C SER A 809 15.66 0.35 10.70
N ASP A 810 14.43 -0.02 11.01
CA ASP A 810 13.43 -0.46 10.05
C ASP A 810 12.29 0.58 10.03
N ASN A 811 11.47 0.57 8.98
CA ASN A 811 10.40 1.55 8.80
C ASN A 811 9.16 1.25 9.68
N PRO A 812 8.84 2.06 10.72
CA PRO A 812 7.64 1.85 11.54
C PRO A 812 6.35 2.25 10.80
N LEU A 813 6.45 2.97 9.68
CA LEU A 813 5.34 3.44 8.87
C LEU A 813 5.23 2.69 7.54
N PHE A 814 5.89 1.53 7.39
CA PHE A 814 6.03 0.83 6.11
C PHE A 814 4.71 0.76 5.35
N ARG A 815 4.66 1.46 4.21
CA ARG A 815 3.51 1.65 3.31
C ARG A 815 2.21 2.02 4.01
N ASN A 816 2.29 2.61 5.20
CA ASN A 816 1.19 2.95 6.11
C ASN A 816 0.20 1.82 6.45
N PHE A 817 0.53 0.55 6.15
CA PHE A 817 -0.28 -0.62 6.55
C PHE A 817 0.25 -1.31 7.81
N TRP A 818 1.52 -1.08 8.18
CA TRP A 818 2.10 -1.56 9.43
C TRP A 818 1.55 -0.76 10.62
N GLU A 819 0.27 -0.98 10.92
CA GLU A 819 -0.55 -0.18 11.85
C GLU A 819 0.10 -0.05 13.23
N ASN A 820 0.68 -1.14 13.73
CA ASN A 820 1.27 -1.18 15.05
C ASN A 820 2.54 -0.32 15.17
N GLY A 821 3.19 0.13 14.09
CA GLY A 821 4.33 1.05 14.18
C GLY A 821 3.94 2.53 14.28
N LYS A 822 2.68 2.87 14.01
CA LYS A 822 2.18 4.27 14.00
C LYS A 822 2.20 4.94 15.36
N LEU A 823 1.93 4.19 16.44
CA LEU A 823 2.00 4.69 17.81
C LEU A 823 3.47 4.91 18.23
N LEU A 824 4.38 4.01 17.85
CA LEU A 824 5.81 4.13 18.08
C LEU A 824 6.37 5.41 17.44
N PHE A 825 5.97 5.69 16.21
CA PHE A 825 6.38 6.91 15.51
C PHE A 825 5.77 8.18 16.16
N ALA A 826 4.50 8.13 16.59
CA ALA A 826 3.90 9.22 17.37
C ALA A 826 4.66 9.48 18.68
N ASN A 827 5.09 8.43 19.39
CA ASN A 827 5.85 8.54 20.62
C ASN A 827 7.19 9.25 20.38
N ALA A 828 7.88 8.89 19.28
CA ALA A 828 9.09 9.59 18.88
C ALA A 828 8.83 11.08 18.67
N VAL A 829 7.74 11.46 18.00
CA VAL A 829 7.40 12.87 17.75
C VAL A 829 7.05 13.60 19.05
N PHE A 830 6.10 13.08 19.83
CA PHE A 830 5.45 13.82 20.91
C PHE A 830 6.02 13.58 22.32
N LEU A 831 6.50 12.37 22.62
CA LEU A 831 6.79 11.96 24.01
C LEU A 831 8.27 11.88 24.35
N VAL A 832 9.12 11.43 23.41
CA VAL A 832 10.57 11.30 23.67
C VAL A 832 11.19 12.66 23.98
N GLY A 833 12.00 12.76 25.04
CA GLY A 833 12.74 13.97 25.39
C GLY A 833 11.92 15.13 25.96
N GLN A 834 10.73 14.87 26.52
CA GLN A 834 9.88 15.88 27.17
C GLN A 834 10.25 16.16 28.64
#